data_AF-A0A9X3BE58-F1
#
_entry.id   AF-A0A9X3BE58-F1
#
_cell.length_a   1.000
_cell.length_b   1.000
_cell.length_c   1.000
_cell.angle_alpha   90.00
_cell.angle_beta   90.00
_cell.angle_gamma   90.00
#
_symmetry.space_group_name_H-M   'P 1'
#
loop_
_entity.id
_entity.type
_entity.pdbx_description
1 polymer ?
#
loop_
_entity_poly.entity_id
_entity_poly.type
_entity_poly.pdbx_seq_one_letter_code
_entity_poly.pdbx_strand_id
1 'polypeptide(L)'
;QHISADEQRIFDAAIDGQSAEASSVILLPATLNSSGKDTPDEGPVTLAGVTFIQQPSSGITLLYLPDSPDGRFLRRYASLEEARLGLFNQCAQDSWASYLAGRALLGNVRAHEVRIGQASEKRFSALIGIGTRWPASTTLAAHLLNVHMGRLIEAHRGTSRSNDALYLERYALNGPRAFNYLKMALGMVPFVGTTIALYDAWTSANQAAAAFLRGRVGDGVAELESVLLCLIDAAMDILPGASVGGTRPPGRHPQVAQIPRHDPQLPRPEFIDPDAITPASPLARRAKTATAIRQQRLSGGEVRAQARLLNRRKGTRENSAPQYSHKADPFSGYEYEARVNLAAIQPQTTGPHSGIYRHPDGDFIVRRGNIYAVTRGEARPDYAVEIPSDSGVSQNHNWRLKGTRAKTYKQPIALDENGEWNTHFAVHGTTFDGGGLGGGNVIGHVADILDPLWPQDIRERLPRWWVDRGYRRLHQLNSAADALTEQMKARFPRSKVILDRYHAATGAERHRLRPEAETVCMGDIELAERRYALLVEMIPYRHGNNRRLLNHNLSKDAGKVTDRFELLVHLVNNQIHQRFEQLAVLIRDLERLPESALGEQAKLRLAMRNLRVENLKSVETIEILMRDLNRWYERVIEPADKALLSQDVERLNRRMSEANLFYIKANHQLENIRRHENIADVSWLFFHRQADGLSLRLHRAMNSQYSLSEAATTVTQRNQVLQNCLDTYEPFLREVRIWAATYPQHLQLDELPALQAAIEKMAGNARSARLLPATRPAAGTITKKVFTTEDGETLVGVESWEPTTQVRQFQQPGKGGMNEVWEQDRNGKFRLLNPPAPAAEPTAVDLNRLIAEAGKRLNSLPDYESRVTTYAGQNMLPVDLQHMLISEAHELLYRAERLQQLDAEPGLIKSLRDSAARLKTRGRQMRTEQSLKSKKPTDGMLADLLEQKAVEIRKVKDKVDLGKRRDGRRDFMQEYEIHDLTKTPATLLWYAHFHYNKATQGFREFEKGHLKLPEHRLMTHADDPALPHADIGRQSSTLAHFESL
;
A
#
# COMPACT_ATOMS: atom_id res chain seq x y z
N GLN A 1 -5.62 -14.42 -64.77
CA GLN A 1 -5.45 -14.14 -66.22
C GLN A 1 -4.01 -13.75 -66.63
N HIS A 2 -3.06 -13.51 -65.71
CA HIS A 2 -1.69 -13.06 -66.08
C HIS A 2 -0.54 -13.95 -65.56
N ILE A 3 -0.87 -15.11 -65.00
CA ILE A 3 0.09 -16.14 -64.56
C ILE A 3 -0.40 -17.51 -65.01
N SER A 4 0.52 -18.46 -65.22
CA SER A 4 0.19 -19.86 -65.49
C SER A 4 -0.23 -20.63 -64.22
N ALA A 5 -0.76 -21.84 -64.37
CA ALA A 5 -1.14 -22.69 -63.24
C ALA A 5 0.06 -23.10 -62.36
N ASP A 6 1.26 -23.19 -62.94
CA ASP A 6 2.48 -23.53 -62.22
C ASP A 6 3.04 -22.32 -61.44
N GLU A 7 2.98 -21.14 -62.05
CA GLU A 7 3.28 -19.87 -61.38
C GLU A 7 2.31 -19.60 -60.23
N GLN A 8 1.03 -19.92 -60.40
CA GLN A 8 0.04 -19.80 -59.34
C GLN A 8 0.38 -20.75 -58.16
N ARG A 9 0.74 -22.00 -58.42
CA ARG A 9 1.17 -22.93 -57.34
C ARG A 9 2.39 -22.42 -56.57
N ILE A 10 3.38 -21.82 -57.24
CA ILE A 10 4.55 -21.21 -56.57
C ILE A 10 4.13 -20.01 -55.69
N PHE A 11 3.16 -19.22 -56.13
CA PHE A 11 2.64 -18.07 -55.38
C PHE A 11 1.78 -18.49 -54.17
N ASP A 12 0.87 -19.46 -54.37
CA ASP A 12 0.00 -19.97 -53.31
C ASP A 12 0.82 -20.67 -52.21
N ALA A 13 1.85 -21.45 -52.59
CA ALA A 13 2.80 -22.04 -51.64
C ALA A 13 3.56 -20.98 -50.80
N ALA A 14 3.86 -19.82 -51.38
CA ALA A 14 4.49 -18.70 -50.69
C ALA A 14 3.53 -17.95 -49.74
N ILE A 15 2.22 -17.99 -49.99
CA ILE A 15 1.20 -17.34 -49.16
C ILE A 15 0.89 -18.15 -47.89
N ASP A 16 0.61 -19.45 -48.05
CA ASP A 16 0.02 -20.26 -46.98
C ASP A 16 1.03 -21.05 -46.14
N GLY A 17 2.19 -21.43 -46.70
CA GLY A 17 3.31 -22.01 -45.94
C GLY A 17 3.12 -23.41 -45.36
N GLN A 18 1.96 -24.07 -45.56
CA GLN A 18 1.60 -25.33 -44.87
C GLN A 18 1.66 -26.60 -45.75
N SER A 19 2.06 -26.51 -47.02
CA SER A 19 2.28 -27.69 -47.87
C SER A 19 3.74 -28.14 -47.84
N ALA A 20 4.01 -29.40 -48.19
CA ALA A 20 5.39 -29.89 -48.36
C ALA A 20 6.17 -29.08 -49.43
N GLU A 21 5.46 -28.55 -50.44
CA GLU A 21 6.03 -27.69 -51.49
C GLU A 21 6.41 -26.29 -50.98
N ALA A 22 5.81 -25.78 -49.90
CA ALA A 22 6.19 -24.48 -49.33
C ALA A 22 7.64 -24.47 -48.83
N SER A 23 8.15 -25.63 -48.40
CA SER A 23 9.58 -25.87 -48.08
C SER A 23 10.54 -25.61 -49.26
N SER A 24 10.02 -25.50 -50.49
CA SER A 24 10.80 -25.36 -51.74
C SER A 24 10.82 -23.94 -52.31
N VAL A 25 10.31 -22.94 -51.59
CA VAL A 25 10.25 -21.54 -52.06
C VAL A 25 10.99 -20.61 -51.08
N ILE A 26 11.76 -19.67 -51.62
CA ILE A 26 12.55 -18.69 -50.85
C ILE A 26 12.00 -17.29 -51.08
N LEU A 27 11.71 -16.57 -50.00
CA LEU A 27 11.34 -15.16 -50.01
C LEU A 27 12.58 -14.27 -49.79
N LEU A 28 12.82 -13.35 -50.72
CA LEU A 28 13.94 -12.41 -50.72
C LEU A 28 13.39 -10.98 -50.90
N PRO A 29 13.63 -10.03 -49.97
CA PRO A 29 13.14 -8.67 -50.11
C PRO A 29 13.99 -7.88 -51.13
N ALA A 30 13.36 -6.96 -51.86
CA ALA A 30 14.09 -6.00 -52.70
C ALA A 30 14.65 -4.84 -51.86
N THR A 31 15.78 -4.29 -52.30
CA THR A 31 16.50 -3.18 -51.62
C THR A 31 16.98 -2.14 -52.62
N LEU A 32 17.19 -0.91 -52.16
CA LEU A 32 17.92 0.14 -52.89
C LEU A 32 19.33 0.25 -52.30
N ASN A 33 20.34 -0.08 -53.11
CA ASN A 33 21.74 -0.10 -52.70
C ASN A 33 22.42 1.28 -52.70
N SER A 34 22.01 2.19 -53.59
CA SER A 34 22.53 3.57 -53.59
C SER A 34 21.66 4.44 -52.68
N SER A 35 22.13 4.68 -51.47
CA SER A 35 21.47 5.54 -50.49
C SER A 35 22.31 6.80 -50.22
N GLY A 36 22.23 7.42 -49.04
CA GLY A 36 23.06 8.57 -48.68
C GLY A 36 22.77 9.13 -47.29
N LYS A 37 23.11 10.40 -47.05
CA LYS A 37 23.06 11.04 -45.71
C LYS A 37 21.69 11.13 -45.03
N ASP A 38 20.60 10.87 -45.75
CA ASP A 38 19.23 10.76 -45.23
C ASP A 38 18.86 9.34 -44.77
N THR A 39 19.75 8.36 -44.94
CA THR A 39 19.56 6.94 -44.59
C THR A 39 20.66 6.45 -43.64
N PRO A 40 20.37 5.49 -42.73
CA PRO A 40 21.34 5.03 -41.75
C PRO A 40 22.63 4.51 -42.39
N ASP A 41 23.77 4.93 -41.84
CA ASP A 41 25.14 4.52 -42.21
C ASP A 41 25.49 4.65 -43.71
N GLU A 42 24.71 5.45 -44.47
CA GLU A 42 24.73 5.49 -45.95
C GLU A 42 24.60 4.07 -46.59
N GLY A 43 23.89 3.16 -45.91
CA GLY A 43 23.70 1.75 -46.28
C GLY A 43 22.38 1.44 -47.03
N PRO A 44 22.20 0.21 -47.52
CA PRO A 44 21.07 -0.18 -48.37
C PRO A 44 19.71 -0.17 -47.65
N VAL A 45 18.65 0.27 -48.34
CA VAL A 45 17.30 0.39 -47.77
C VAL A 45 16.33 -0.64 -48.36
N THR A 46 15.64 -1.39 -47.49
CA THR A 46 14.60 -2.36 -47.89
C THR A 46 13.32 -1.68 -48.41
N LEU A 47 12.75 -2.26 -49.47
CA LEU A 47 11.51 -1.84 -50.11
C LEU A 47 10.29 -2.55 -49.49
N ALA A 48 9.31 -1.75 -49.05
CA ALA A 48 8.14 -2.17 -48.27
C ALA A 48 7.17 -3.08 -49.05
N GLY A 49 7.43 -4.38 -48.96
CA GLY A 49 6.60 -5.46 -49.52
C GLY A 49 6.93 -5.84 -50.96
N VAL A 50 8.00 -5.27 -51.54
CA VAL A 50 8.52 -5.69 -52.85
C VAL A 50 9.40 -6.91 -52.63
N THR A 51 8.98 -8.06 -53.17
CA THR A 51 9.53 -9.37 -52.77
C THR A 51 9.78 -10.25 -54.00
N PHE A 52 10.98 -10.80 -54.09
CA PHE A 52 11.29 -11.90 -55.01
C PHE A 52 10.91 -13.23 -54.35
N ILE A 53 10.18 -14.07 -55.06
CA ILE A 53 9.70 -15.39 -54.66
C ILE A 53 10.39 -16.38 -55.59
N GLN A 54 11.46 -17.02 -55.12
CA GLN A 54 12.30 -17.92 -55.94
C GLN A 54 11.99 -19.38 -55.62
N GLN A 55 11.82 -20.22 -56.63
CA GLN A 55 11.78 -21.68 -56.49
C GLN A 55 13.14 -22.27 -56.94
N PRO A 56 14.03 -22.73 -56.02
CA PRO A 56 15.38 -23.14 -56.39
C PRO A 56 15.46 -24.39 -57.28
N SER A 57 14.43 -25.25 -57.27
CA SER A 57 14.38 -26.47 -58.09
C SER A 57 14.10 -26.21 -59.58
N SER A 58 13.47 -25.08 -59.92
CA SER A 58 13.15 -24.69 -61.31
C SER A 58 13.90 -23.44 -61.78
N GLY A 59 14.55 -22.70 -60.87
CA GLY A 59 15.20 -21.42 -61.12
C GLY A 59 14.24 -20.22 -61.25
N ILE A 60 12.96 -20.51 -61.53
CA ILE A 60 11.91 -19.52 -61.77
C ILE A 60 11.77 -18.59 -60.56
N THR A 61 11.65 -17.29 -60.83
CA THR A 61 11.40 -16.26 -59.83
C THR A 61 10.15 -15.47 -60.18
N LEU A 62 9.24 -15.35 -59.22
CA LEU A 62 8.10 -14.43 -59.29
C LEU A 62 8.44 -13.16 -58.52
N LEU A 63 8.36 -12.01 -59.17
CA LEU A 63 8.49 -10.71 -58.52
C LEU A 63 7.11 -10.21 -58.11
N TYR A 64 6.88 -10.11 -56.81
CA TYR A 64 5.68 -9.53 -56.21
C TYR A 64 5.87 -8.02 -55.95
N LEU A 65 4.96 -7.22 -56.51
CA LEU A 65 4.97 -5.76 -56.51
C LEU A 65 3.59 -5.23 -56.09
N PRO A 66 3.34 -5.03 -54.78
CA PRO A 66 2.04 -4.59 -54.29
C PRO A 66 1.71 -3.18 -54.78
N ASP A 67 0.45 -2.96 -55.18
CA ASP A 67 -0.06 -1.66 -55.67
C ASP A 67 0.78 -1.06 -56.82
N SER A 68 1.26 -1.88 -57.77
CA SER A 68 2.13 -1.43 -58.86
C SER A 68 1.43 -0.42 -59.80
N PRO A 69 2.16 0.54 -60.41
CA PRO A 69 1.56 1.58 -61.26
C PRO A 69 0.78 1.07 -62.48
N ASP A 70 1.07 -0.14 -62.93
CA ASP A 70 0.45 -0.81 -64.09
C ASP A 70 -0.63 -1.86 -63.71
N GLY A 71 -0.96 -1.99 -62.42
CA GLY A 71 -1.93 -2.97 -61.92
C GLY A 71 -1.50 -4.45 -62.01
N ARG A 72 -0.26 -4.75 -62.45
CA ARG A 72 0.28 -6.12 -62.53
C ARG A 72 1.12 -6.42 -61.30
N PHE A 73 0.52 -7.02 -60.27
CA PHE A 73 1.20 -7.26 -58.99
C PHE A 73 2.19 -8.46 -58.99
N LEU A 74 2.20 -9.28 -60.04
CA LEU A 74 3.10 -10.43 -60.22
C LEU A 74 3.74 -10.42 -61.61
N ARG A 75 5.02 -10.77 -61.69
CA ARG A 75 5.78 -11.00 -62.94
C ARG A 75 6.67 -12.24 -62.80
N ARG A 76 6.62 -13.15 -63.76
CA ARG A 76 7.55 -14.29 -63.89
C ARG A 76 8.82 -13.87 -64.62
N TYR A 77 9.96 -14.36 -64.13
CA TYR A 77 11.27 -14.32 -64.79
C TYR A 77 11.91 -15.72 -64.75
N ALA A 78 12.82 -16.03 -65.67
CA ALA A 78 13.50 -17.33 -65.71
C ALA A 78 14.61 -17.46 -64.66
N SER A 79 15.09 -16.33 -64.11
CA SER A 79 16.01 -16.30 -62.98
C SER A 79 15.76 -15.12 -62.03
N LEU A 80 16.38 -15.19 -60.85
CA LEU A 80 16.36 -14.13 -59.85
C LEU A 80 17.07 -12.85 -60.34
N GLU A 81 18.15 -12.99 -61.12
CA GLU A 81 18.87 -11.86 -61.70
C GLU A 81 18.06 -11.18 -62.81
N GLU A 82 17.36 -11.96 -63.65
CA GLU A 82 16.37 -11.40 -64.59
C GLU A 82 15.25 -10.65 -63.86
N ALA A 83 14.79 -11.13 -62.71
CA ALA A 83 13.78 -10.42 -61.91
C ALA A 83 14.33 -9.09 -61.34
N ARG A 84 15.58 -9.09 -60.87
CA ARG A 84 16.29 -7.92 -60.35
C ARG A 84 16.52 -6.87 -61.43
N LEU A 85 17.03 -7.27 -62.60
CA LEU A 85 17.19 -6.43 -63.78
C LEU A 85 15.84 -5.99 -64.35
N GLY A 86 14.83 -6.86 -64.31
CA GLY A 86 13.46 -6.57 -64.73
C GLY A 86 12.81 -5.46 -63.90
N LEU A 87 13.06 -5.45 -62.58
CA LEU A 87 12.64 -4.36 -61.69
C LEU A 87 13.40 -3.07 -61.99
N PHE A 88 14.73 -3.14 -62.17
CA PHE A 88 15.53 -1.97 -62.54
C PHE A 88 15.07 -1.35 -63.87
N ASN A 89 14.78 -2.15 -64.88
CA ASN A 89 14.37 -1.66 -66.20
C ASN A 89 13.02 -0.91 -66.19
N GLN A 90 12.13 -1.17 -65.23
CA GLN A 90 10.91 -0.37 -65.05
C GLN A 90 11.22 1.05 -64.53
N CYS A 91 12.34 1.24 -63.82
CA CYS A 91 12.77 2.55 -63.27
C CYS A 91 13.13 3.59 -64.33
N ALA A 92 13.04 3.26 -65.62
CA ALA A 92 13.12 4.21 -66.74
C ALA A 92 11.82 5.01 -66.96
N GLN A 93 10.81 4.82 -66.10
CA GLN A 93 9.56 5.59 -66.10
C GLN A 93 9.37 6.27 -64.73
N ASP A 94 9.01 7.56 -64.74
CA ASP A 94 8.86 8.38 -63.52
C ASP A 94 7.87 7.77 -62.52
N SER A 95 6.79 7.17 -63.01
CA SER A 95 5.77 6.48 -62.20
C SER A 95 6.34 5.32 -61.38
N TRP A 96 7.32 4.61 -61.93
CA TRP A 96 8.02 3.51 -61.27
C TRP A 96 9.12 4.00 -60.32
N ALA A 97 9.81 5.09 -60.67
CA ALA A 97 10.78 5.74 -59.78
C ALA A 97 10.08 6.26 -58.51
N SER A 98 8.98 7.00 -58.65
CA SER A 98 8.13 7.45 -57.53
C SER A 98 7.53 6.30 -56.74
N TYR A 99 7.08 5.23 -57.40
CA TYR A 99 6.56 4.04 -56.72
C TYR A 99 7.62 3.37 -55.83
N LEU A 100 8.84 3.13 -56.33
CA LEU A 100 9.89 2.48 -55.54
C LEU A 100 10.45 3.39 -54.45
N ALA A 101 10.59 4.70 -54.72
CA ALA A 101 10.95 5.66 -53.69
C ALA A 101 9.89 5.72 -52.56
N GLY A 102 8.60 5.73 -52.91
CA GLY A 102 7.48 5.65 -51.96
C GLY A 102 7.30 4.28 -51.29
N ARG A 103 8.15 3.30 -51.62
CA ARG A 103 8.28 1.99 -50.97
C ARG A 103 9.52 1.89 -50.08
N ALA A 104 10.51 2.78 -50.18
CA ALA A 104 11.67 2.75 -49.28
C ALA A 104 11.21 2.92 -47.81
N LEU A 105 11.64 2.02 -46.92
CA LEU A 105 11.25 2.08 -45.50
C LEU A 105 11.91 3.25 -44.73
N LEU A 106 13.02 3.78 -45.24
CA LEU A 106 13.83 4.84 -44.62
C LEU A 106 14.41 5.78 -45.70
N GLY A 107 14.76 6.99 -45.31
CA GLY A 107 15.26 8.03 -46.22
C GLY A 107 14.16 8.93 -46.79
N ASN A 108 14.58 9.99 -47.49
CA ASN A 108 13.66 10.95 -48.08
C ASN A 108 13.18 10.46 -49.44
N VAL A 109 11.86 10.30 -49.60
CA VAL A 109 11.22 9.83 -50.84
C VAL A 109 11.74 10.61 -52.06
N ARG A 110 11.80 11.95 -52.02
CA ARG A 110 12.29 12.75 -53.16
C ARG A 110 13.78 12.57 -53.44
N ALA A 111 14.59 12.30 -52.42
CA ALA A 111 16.01 12.00 -52.62
C ALA A 111 16.18 10.62 -53.27
N HIS A 112 15.33 9.64 -52.91
CA HIS A 112 15.29 8.34 -53.58
C HIS A 112 14.76 8.44 -55.02
N GLU A 113 13.72 9.24 -55.30
CA GLU A 113 13.25 9.50 -56.68
C GLU A 113 14.39 9.99 -57.58
N VAL A 114 15.14 11.00 -57.12
CA VAL A 114 16.30 11.56 -57.85
C VAL A 114 17.42 10.52 -58.04
N ARG A 115 17.72 9.71 -57.02
CA ARG A 115 18.74 8.63 -57.11
C ARG A 115 18.34 7.55 -58.11
N ILE A 116 17.08 7.12 -58.08
CA ILE A 116 16.55 6.09 -58.98
C ILE A 116 16.60 6.60 -60.42
N GLY A 117 16.20 7.85 -60.67
CA GLY A 117 16.33 8.50 -61.97
C GLY A 117 17.79 8.54 -62.47
N GLN A 118 18.71 9.10 -61.68
CA GLN A 118 20.14 9.19 -62.05
C GLN A 118 20.80 7.82 -62.27
N ALA A 119 20.42 6.80 -61.51
CA ALA A 119 20.90 5.44 -61.69
C ALA A 119 20.32 4.80 -62.97
N SER A 120 19.06 5.08 -63.28
CA SER A 120 18.38 4.65 -64.52
C SER A 120 19.05 5.26 -65.76
N GLU A 121 19.25 6.58 -65.78
CA GLU A 121 20.00 7.32 -66.82
C GLU A 121 21.40 6.72 -67.06
N LYS A 122 22.13 6.45 -65.98
CA LYS A 122 23.50 5.89 -66.01
C LYS A 122 23.53 4.37 -66.18
N ARG A 123 22.37 3.71 -66.35
CA ARG A 123 22.19 2.24 -66.44
C ARG A 123 22.84 1.46 -65.28
N PHE A 124 22.96 2.07 -64.10
CA PHE A 124 23.54 1.46 -62.91
C PHE A 124 22.59 0.45 -62.27
N SER A 125 22.47 -0.72 -62.88
CA SER A 125 21.47 -1.73 -62.48
C SER A 125 21.66 -2.24 -61.04
N ALA A 126 22.88 -2.14 -60.50
CA ALA A 126 23.19 -2.46 -59.11
C ALA A 126 22.47 -1.58 -58.06
N LEU A 127 21.74 -0.53 -58.49
CA LEU A 127 20.72 0.17 -57.69
C LEU A 127 19.79 -0.80 -56.96
N ILE A 128 19.24 -1.80 -57.67
CA ILE A 128 18.29 -2.77 -57.10
C ILE A 128 19.08 -3.92 -56.49
N GLY A 129 19.16 -3.97 -55.16
CA GLY A 129 19.75 -5.07 -54.43
C GLY A 129 18.74 -6.16 -54.08
N ILE A 130 19.24 -7.38 -53.85
CA ILE A 130 18.49 -8.49 -53.26
C ILE A 130 18.93 -8.59 -51.80
N GLY A 131 17.99 -8.40 -50.87
CA GLY A 131 18.26 -8.47 -49.43
C GLY A 131 18.35 -9.92 -48.92
N THR A 132 18.72 -10.06 -47.64
CA THR A 132 18.84 -11.35 -46.96
C THR A 132 17.52 -12.14 -46.99
N ARG A 133 17.59 -13.46 -47.26
CA ARG A 133 16.43 -14.36 -47.22
C ARG A 133 15.67 -14.27 -45.91
N TRP A 134 14.35 -14.30 -45.98
CA TRP A 134 13.51 -14.42 -44.79
C TRP A 134 13.63 -15.83 -44.17
N PRO A 135 13.36 -16.00 -42.86
CA PRO A 135 13.26 -17.33 -42.24
C PRO A 135 12.18 -18.17 -42.92
N ALA A 136 12.42 -19.47 -43.10
CA ALA A 136 11.50 -20.39 -43.79
C ALA A 136 10.12 -20.52 -43.13
N SER A 137 9.96 -20.07 -41.88
CA SER A 137 8.69 -19.97 -41.16
C SER A 137 7.88 -18.69 -41.45
N THR A 138 8.39 -17.78 -42.29
CA THR A 138 7.72 -16.52 -42.65
C THR A 138 7.00 -16.66 -43.98
N THR A 139 5.66 -16.69 -43.97
CA THR A 139 4.87 -16.66 -45.21
C THR A 139 4.76 -15.23 -45.76
N LEU A 140 4.48 -15.12 -47.07
CA LEU A 140 4.31 -13.84 -47.74
C LEU A 140 3.15 -13.02 -47.15
N ALA A 141 2.04 -13.67 -46.79
CA ALA A 141 0.92 -13.01 -46.14
C ALA A 141 1.30 -12.40 -44.77
N ALA A 142 2.03 -13.15 -43.94
CA ALA A 142 2.53 -12.65 -42.67
C ALA A 142 3.54 -11.51 -42.83
N HIS A 143 4.43 -11.60 -43.83
CA HIS A 143 5.37 -10.53 -44.17
C HIS A 143 4.65 -9.23 -44.59
N LEU A 144 3.70 -9.32 -45.53
CA LEU A 144 2.97 -8.15 -46.04
C LEU A 144 2.11 -7.48 -44.96
N LEU A 145 1.48 -8.25 -44.06
CA LEU A 145 0.75 -7.72 -42.92
C LEU A 145 1.66 -6.92 -41.98
N ASN A 146 2.85 -7.45 -41.65
CA ASN A 146 3.83 -6.77 -40.80
C ASN A 146 4.40 -5.50 -41.46
N VAL A 147 4.65 -5.53 -42.78
CA VAL A 147 5.05 -4.34 -43.55
C VAL A 147 3.96 -3.26 -43.53
N HIS A 148 2.71 -3.63 -43.74
CA HIS A 148 1.58 -2.70 -43.70
C HIS A 148 1.41 -2.07 -42.30
N MET A 149 1.54 -2.88 -41.25
CA MET A 149 1.54 -2.43 -39.86
C MET A 149 2.67 -1.42 -39.58
N GLY A 150 3.89 -1.70 -40.07
CA GLY A 150 5.04 -0.79 -39.96
C GLY A 150 4.80 0.56 -40.64
N ARG A 151 4.27 0.57 -41.87
CA ARG A 151 3.90 1.81 -42.58
C ARG A 151 2.84 2.63 -41.85
N LEU A 152 1.83 1.97 -41.27
CA LEU A 152 0.80 2.64 -40.46
C LEU A 152 1.38 3.25 -39.18
N ILE A 153 2.31 2.55 -38.52
CA ILE A 153 2.98 3.05 -37.31
C ILE A 153 3.82 4.30 -37.63
N GLU A 154 4.60 4.32 -38.71
CA GLU A 154 5.34 5.51 -39.14
C GLU A 154 4.42 6.68 -39.53
N ALA A 155 3.38 6.43 -40.33
CA ALA A 155 2.41 7.45 -40.69
C ALA A 155 1.69 8.05 -39.46
N HIS A 156 1.43 7.23 -38.43
CA HIS A 156 0.81 7.68 -37.19
C HIS A 156 1.80 8.43 -36.27
N ARG A 157 3.09 8.05 -36.25
CA ARG A 157 4.17 8.79 -35.58
C ARG A 157 4.33 10.20 -36.17
N GLY A 158 4.32 10.31 -37.50
CA GLY A 158 4.47 11.61 -38.20
C GLY A 158 3.29 12.58 -38.03
N THR A 159 2.14 12.13 -37.54
CA THR A 159 0.88 12.92 -37.49
C THR A 159 0.35 13.20 -36.08
N SER A 160 0.92 12.60 -35.03
CA SER A 160 0.40 12.69 -33.66
C SER A 160 1.13 13.74 -32.81
N ARG A 161 0.39 14.73 -32.28
CA ARG A 161 0.92 15.77 -31.37
C ARG A 161 0.28 15.71 -29.98
N SER A 162 1.08 16.03 -28.97
CA SER A 162 0.69 16.11 -27.55
C SER A 162 0.54 17.56 -27.07
N ASN A 163 0.00 17.78 -25.86
CA ASN A 163 -0.11 19.13 -25.29
C ASN A 163 1.26 19.78 -25.02
N ASP A 164 2.31 18.99 -24.70
CA ASP A 164 3.68 19.50 -24.62
C ASP A 164 4.19 19.98 -26.00
N ALA A 165 3.80 19.33 -27.10
CA ALA A 165 4.12 19.79 -28.44
C ALA A 165 3.45 21.14 -28.77
N LEU A 166 2.22 21.37 -28.29
CA LEU A 166 1.53 22.69 -28.38
C LEU A 166 2.19 23.76 -27.50
N TYR A 167 2.78 23.40 -26.35
CA TYR A 167 3.55 24.31 -25.51
C TYR A 167 4.89 24.67 -26.16
N LEU A 168 5.61 23.68 -26.69
CA LEU A 168 6.84 23.87 -27.47
C LEU A 168 6.59 24.69 -28.75
N GLU A 169 5.46 24.48 -29.44
CA GLU A 169 5.06 25.27 -30.61
C GLU A 169 4.82 26.75 -30.24
N ARG A 170 4.18 27.03 -29.10
CA ARG A 170 4.05 28.41 -28.57
C ARG A 170 5.41 29.04 -28.19
N TYR A 171 6.39 28.24 -27.79
CA TYR A 171 7.75 28.73 -27.56
C TYR A 171 8.54 28.90 -28.87
N ALA A 172 8.35 28.02 -29.85
CA ALA A 172 8.94 28.10 -31.18
C ALA A 172 8.36 29.24 -32.03
N LEU A 173 7.14 29.69 -31.76
CA LEU A 173 6.56 30.91 -32.34
C LEU A 173 7.21 32.21 -31.79
N ASN A 174 7.83 32.16 -30.60
CA ASN A 174 8.81 33.18 -30.16
C ASN A 174 10.24 32.90 -30.68
N GLY A 175 10.41 31.80 -31.42
CA GLY A 175 11.67 31.21 -31.86
C GLY A 175 12.32 31.72 -33.16
N PRO A 176 11.83 32.72 -33.94
CA PRO A 176 12.62 33.27 -35.05
C PRO A 176 14.02 33.71 -34.60
N ARG A 177 14.15 34.24 -33.38
CA ARG A 177 15.44 34.62 -32.80
C ARG A 177 16.31 33.41 -32.45
N ALA A 178 15.74 32.31 -31.95
CA ALA A 178 16.51 31.11 -31.61
C ALA A 178 17.07 30.42 -32.86
N PHE A 179 16.26 30.32 -33.92
CA PHE A 179 16.72 29.78 -35.20
C PHE A 179 17.70 30.73 -35.90
N ASN A 180 17.48 32.05 -35.83
CA ASN A 180 18.40 33.03 -36.39
C ASN A 180 19.73 33.11 -35.62
N TYR A 181 19.78 32.91 -34.31
CA TYR A 181 21.05 32.79 -33.58
C TYR A 181 21.81 31.51 -33.97
N LEU A 182 21.11 30.42 -34.30
CA LEU A 182 21.72 29.23 -34.87
C LEU A 182 22.27 29.51 -36.29
N LYS A 183 21.47 30.11 -37.21
CA LYS A 183 21.93 30.53 -38.54
C LYS A 183 23.11 31.54 -38.45
N MET A 184 23.09 32.51 -37.55
CA MET A 184 24.18 33.48 -37.33
C MET A 184 25.45 32.82 -36.75
N ALA A 185 25.31 31.81 -35.89
CA ALA A 185 26.46 31.08 -35.36
C ALA A 185 27.16 30.24 -36.43
N LEU A 186 26.42 29.66 -37.38
CA LEU A 186 26.99 29.01 -38.56
C LEU A 186 27.49 30.01 -39.63
N GLY A 187 26.82 31.15 -39.78
CA GLY A 187 27.15 32.17 -40.78
C GLY A 187 28.44 32.94 -40.54
N MET A 188 29.01 32.88 -39.32
CA MET A 188 30.34 33.43 -39.01
C MET A 188 31.50 32.45 -39.29
N VAL A 189 31.25 31.37 -40.04
CA VAL A 189 32.29 30.43 -40.51
C VAL A 189 32.61 30.74 -41.98
N PRO A 190 33.84 31.20 -42.31
CA PRO A 190 34.24 31.50 -43.68
C PRO A 190 34.02 30.32 -44.64
N PHE A 191 33.68 30.61 -45.90
CA PHE A 191 33.33 29.67 -46.97
C PHE A 191 32.04 28.84 -46.75
N VAL A 192 31.49 28.78 -45.53
CA VAL A 192 30.18 28.16 -45.24
C VAL A 192 29.03 29.15 -45.47
N GLY A 193 29.24 30.44 -45.18
CA GLY A 193 28.27 31.50 -45.51
C GLY A 193 27.98 31.56 -47.01
N THR A 194 29.03 31.70 -47.82
CA THR A 194 28.97 31.78 -49.29
C THR A 194 28.23 30.61 -49.95
N THR A 195 28.45 29.38 -49.46
CA THR A 195 27.77 28.19 -50.01
C THR A 195 26.28 28.12 -49.66
N ILE A 196 25.87 28.66 -48.50
CA ILE A 196 24.45 28.80 -48.14
C ILE A 196 23.80 29.93 -48.97
N ALA A 197 24.47 31.07 -49.12
CA ALA A 197 23.94 32.20 -49.91
C ALA A 197 23.71 31.83 -51.38
N LEU A 198 24.65 31.10 -52.00
CA LEU A 198 24.49 30.59 -53.37
C LEU A 198 23.39 29.54 -53.51
N TYR A 199 23.16 28.71 -52.48
CA TYR A 199 22.06 27.74 -52.46
C TYR A 199 20.69 28.45 -52.31
N ASP A 200 20.55 29.34 -51.34
CA ASP A 200 19.32 30.09 -51.10
C ASP A 200 18.99 30.93 -52.36
N ALA A 201 19.98 31.59 -52.99
CA ALA A 201 19.83 32.28 -54.28
C ALA A 201 19.33 31.37 -55.42
N TRP A 202 19.88 30.15 -55.56
CA TRP A 202 19.41 29.18 -56.56
C TRP A 202 17.95 28.78 -56.32
N THR A 203 17.52 28.65 -55.06
CA THR A 203 16.12 28.32 -54.74
C THR A 203 15.15 29.48 -55.01
N SER A 204 15.51 30.73 -54.70
CA SER A 204 14.69 31.90 -55.06
C SER A 204 14.64 32.13 -56.57
N ALA A 205 15.72 31.91 -57.32
CA ALA A 205 15.71 32.03 -58.79
C ALA A 205 14.72 31.04 -59.45
N ASN A 206 14.68 29.80 -58.96
CA ASN A 206 13.70 28.80 -59.41
C ASN A 206 12.26 29.16 -59.00
N GLN A 207 12.06 29.79 -57.83
CA GLN A 207 10.74 30.24 -57.38
C GLN A 207 10.25 31.47 -58.17
N ALA A 208 11.12 32.44 -58.47
CA ALA A 208 10.84 33.54 -59.40
C ALA A 208 10.41 33.02 -60.77
N ALA A 209 11.19 32.11 -61.38
CA ALA A 209 10.84 31.50 -62.66
C ALA A 209 9.48 30.78 -62.59
N ALA A 210 9.22 30.00 -61.53
CA ALA A 210 7.94 29.33 -61.33
C ALA A 210 6.76 30.30 -61.07
N ALA A 211 7.01 31.49 -60.52
CA ALA A 211 5.99 32.52 -60.33
C ALA A 211 5.64 33.25 -61.64
N PHE A 212 6.65 33.61 -62.45
CA PHE A 212 6.44 34.20 -63.77
C PHE A 212 5.74 33.23 -64.73
N LEU A 213 6.14 31.95 -64.77
CA LEU A 213 5.47 30.90 -65.53
C LEU A 213 4.02 30.62 -65.09
N ARG A 214 3.61 31.13 -63.91
CA ARG A 214 2.24 31.07 -63.37
C ARG A 214 1.53 32.43 -63.39
N GLY A 215 2.06 33.41 -64.12
CA GLY A 215 1.47 34.74 -64.32
C GLY A 215 1.52 35.66 -63.08
N ARG A 216 2.23 35.29 -62.02
CA ARG A 216 2.30 36.07 -60.77
C ARG A 216 3.51 36.98 -60.77
N VAL A 217 3.38 38.09 -61.49
CA VAL A 217 4.48 39.06 -61.68
C VAL A 217 4.98 39.64 -60.36
N GLY A 218 4.09 39.89 -59.38
CA GLY A 218 4.47 40.39 -58.04
C GLY A 218 5.36 39.42 -57.27
N ASP A 219 4.89 38.18 -57.07
CA ASP A 219 5.65 37.09 -56.44
C ASP A 219 7.02 36.89 -57.12
N GLY A 220 7.06 36.92 -58.46
CA GLY A 220 8.28 36.73 -59.24
C GLY A 220 9.30 37.87 -59.12
N VAL A 221 8.85 39.11 -58.96
CA VAL A 221 9.73 40.27 -58.73
C VAL A 221 10.29 40.26 -57.30
N ALA A 222 9.48 39.90 -56.30
CA ALA A 222 9.95 39.79 -54.92
C ALA A 222 11.02 38.68 -54.74
N GLU A 223 10.85 37.53 -55.39
CA GLU A 223 11.89 36.48 -55.37
C GLU A 223 13.14 36.89 -56.16
N LEU A 224 13.03 37.72 -57.22
CA LEU A 224 14.21 38.30 -57.89
C LEU A 224 14.99 39.26 -56.98
N GLU A 225 14.30 40.04 -56.13
CA GLU A 225 14.93 40.89 -55.12
C GLU A 225 15.70 40.03 -54.09
N SER A 226 15.10 38.92 -53.62
CA SER A 226 15.77 37.93 -52.76
C SER A 226 17.02 37.31 -53.39
N VAL A 227 17.00 36.97 -54.69
CA VAL A 227 18.19 36.49 -55.43
C VAL A 227 19.29 37.54 -55.42
N LEU A 228 18.94 38.80 -55.67
CA LEU A 228 19.91 39.89 -55.79
C LEU A 228 20.55 40.22 -54.43
N LEU A 229 19.78 40.14 -53.33
CA LEU A 229 20.29 40.23 -51.95
C LEU A 229 21.25 39.07 -51.63
N CYS A 230 20.89 37.82 -51.92
CA CYS A 230 21.76 36.67 -51.64
C CYS A 230 23.07 36.71 -52.45
N LEU A 231 23.05 37.29 -53.67
CA LEU A 231 24.26 37.51 -54.48
C LEU A 231 25.13 38.67 -53.93
N ILE A 232 24.52 39.69 -53.33
CA ILE A 232 25.26 40.75 -52.61
C ILE A 232 25.93 40.16 -51.35
N ASP A 233 25.21 39.37 -50.55
CA ASP A 233 25.78 38.70 -49.38
C ASP A 233 26.95 37.78 -49.77
N ALA A 234 26.79 36.99 -50.84
CA ALA A 234 27.88 36.15 -51.37
C ALA A 234 29.08 36.95 -51.90
N ALA A 235 28.89 38.17 -52.41
CA ALA A 235 29.96 39.04 -52.87
C ALA A 235 30.68 39.74 -51.70
N MET A 236 29.94 40.12 -50.65
CA MET A 236 30.51 40.69 -49.41
C MET A 236 31.42 39.69 -48.68
N ASP A 237 31.10 38.39 -48.76
CA ASP A 237 31.88 37.28 -48.20
C ASP A 237 33.24 37.04 -48.91
N ILE A 238 33.44 37.64 -50.10
CA ILE A 238 34.61 37.43 -50.99
C ILE A 238 35.57 38.64 -51.03
N LEU A 239 35.14 39.82 -50.54
CA LEU A 239 35.95 41.05 -50.56
C LEU A 239 37.01 41.08 -49.43
N PRO A 240 38.30 41.34 -49.73
CA PRO A 240 39.30 41.67 -48.71
C PRO A 240 38.89 42.96 -47.97
N GLY A 241 38.72 42.86 -46.65
CA GLY A 241 37.90 43.81 -45.90
C GLY A 241 38.47 45.22 -45.71
N ALA A 242 37.55 46.19 -45.56
CA ALA A 242 37.80 47.53 -45.06
C ALA A 242 36.75 47.93 -44.00
N SER A 243 37.21 48.67 -42.99
CA SER A 243 36.54 49.08 -41.75
C SER A 243 35.18 49.80 -41.87
N VAL A 244 34.32 49.63 -40.84
CA VAL A 244 33.33 50.56 -40.21
C VAL A 244 32.18 49.71 -39.60
N GLY A 245 31.55 50.02 -38.46
CA GLY A 245 31.73 51.06 -37.44
C GLY A 245 30.44 51.16 -36.60
N GLY A 246 30.52 50.94 -35.28
CA GLY A 246 29.34 50.52 -34.48
C GLY A 246 28.27 51.58 -34.13
N THR A 247 27.17 51.13 -33.53
CA THR A 247 26.39 51.86 -32.48
C THR A 247 25.28 50.98 -31.85
N ARG A 248 24.79 51.37 -30.66
CA ARG A 248 23.72 50.70 -29.90
C ARG A 248 23.02 51.66 -28.93
N PRO A 249 21.68 51.80 -28.96
CA PRO A 249 20.92 52.50 -27.92
C PRO A 249 19.77 51.58 -27.34
N PRO A 250 18.81 52.02 -26.47
CA PRO A 250 18.64 51.34 -25.18
C PRO A 250 17.19 50.94 -24.81
N GLY A 251 16.97 50.41 -23.58
CA GLY A 251 15.66 50.09 -23.01
C GLY A 251 15.21 51.04 -21.89
N ARG A 252 14.02 50.80 -21.31
CA ARG A 252 13.47 51.53 -20.13
C ARG A 252 12.59 50.63 -19.25
N HIS A 253 12.43 51.00 -17.97
CA HIS A 253 11.75 50.24 -16.91
C HIS A 253 10.79 51.16 -16.08
N PRO A 254 10.03 50.67 -15.07
CA PRO A 254 8.68 51.18 -14.76
C PRO A 254 8.56 52.06 -13.49
N GLN A 255 7.32 52.38 -13.10
CA GLN A 255 6.95 53.01 -11.81
C GLN A 255 5.80 52.27 -11.11
N VAL A 256 5.64 52.52 -9.81
CA VAL A 256 4.70 51.87 -8.85
C VAL A 256 4.21 52.92 -7.82
N ALA A 257 3.00 52.77 -7.26
CA ALA A 257 2.44 53.67 -6.22
C ALA A 257 1.74 52.90 -5.06
N GLN A 258 1.43 53.59 -3.95
CA GLN A 258 0.88 53.07 -2.66
C GLN A 258 -0.12 54.10 -2.07
N ILE A 259 -0.81 53.97 -0.92
CA ILE A 259 -0.81 52.99 0.22
C ILE A 259 -2.31 52.70 0.60
N PRO A 260 -2.94 52.77 1.81
CA PRO A 260 -2.56 52.82 3.24
C PRO A 260 -3.03 51.55 4.02
N ARG A 261 -3.62 51.69 5.23
CA ARG A 261 -4.23 50.67 6.10
C ARG A 261 -5.37 51.28 6.94
N HIS A 262 -6.21 50.47 7.60
CA HIS A 262 -6.84 50.82 8.90
C HIS A 262 -7.35 49.57 9.68
N ASP A 263 -7.46 49.73 11.01
CA ASP A 263 -7.99 48.83 12.05
C ASP A 263 -9.24 49.50 12.70
N PRO A 264 -10.21 48.83 13.39
CA PRO A 264 -9.98 48.38 14.80
C PRO A 264 -10.88 47.25 15.45
N GLN A 265 -10.32 46.59 16.49
CA GLN A 265 -10.90 46.16 17.81
C GLN A 265 -12.17 45.24 17.96
N LEU A 266 -12.42 44.81 19.22
CA LEU A 266 -13.24 43.67 19.70
C LEU A 266 -14.39 44.07 20.66
N PRO A 267 -15.36 43.17 20.92
CA PRO A 267 -15.65 42.79 22.32
C PRO A 267 -15.94 41.27 22.57
N ARG A 268 -16.23 40.93 23.84
CA ARG A 268 -16.65 39.63 24.47
C ARG A 268 -17.64 39.94 25.63
N PRO A 269 -18.19 39.00 26.44
CA PRO A 269 -18.40 37.53 26.33
C PRO A 269 -19.89 37.11 26.56
N GLU A 270 -20.22 35.79 26.62
CA GLU A 270 -20.98 35.14 27.73
C GLU A 270 -21.03 33.58 27.61
N PHE A 271 -21.79 32.87 28.46
CA PHE A 271 -21.57 31.48 28.95
C PHE A 271 -22.73 30.46 28.65
N ILE A 272 -22.67 29.25 29.28
CA ILE A 272 -23.72 28.19 29.39
C ILE A 272 -23.84 27.23 28.16
N ASP A 273 -23.96 25.89 28.23
CA ASP A 273 -23.87 24.88 29.32
C ASP A 273 -23.26 23.54 28.78
N PRO A 274 -22.86 22.57 29.63
CA PRO A 274 -22.21 21.34 29.19
C PRO A 274 -23.00 20.03 29.44
N ASP A 275 -24.15 19.81 28.78
CA ASP A 275 -24.69 18.44 28.62
C ASP A 275 -25.67 18.27 27.44
N ALA A 276 -25.27 17.57 26.38
CA ALA A 276 -26.14 16.86 25.40
C ALA A 276 -25.36 16.22 24.21
N ILE A 277 -25.35 14.88 24.18
CA ILE A 277 -25.68 14.03 23.01
C ILE A 277 -24.93 14.28 21.66
N THR A 278 -24.03 13.34 21.35
CA THR A 278 -23.56 12.89 20.00
C THR A 278 -22.88 13.92 19.05
N PRO A 279 -21.57 13.80 18.78
CA PRO A 279 -20.89 14.67 17.82
C PRO A 279 -21.14 14.27 16.35
N ALA A 280 -21.84 15.14 15.61
CA ALA A 280 -21.58 15.32 14.18
C ALA A 280 -20.27 16.11 13.98
N SER A 281 -19.63 16.00 12.82
CA SER A 281 -18.34 16.66 12.58
C SER A 281 -18.48 18.20 12.54
N PRO A 282 -17.43 18.98 12.92
CA PRO A 282 -17.54 20.44 13.10
C PRO A 282 -17.93 21.24 11.85
N LEU A 283 -17.86 20.62 10.66
CA LEU A 283 -18.21 21.22 9.37
C LEU A 283 -19.63 21.82 9.34
N ALA A 284 -20.59 21.24 10.07
CA ALA A 284 -21.96 21.75 10.15
C ALA A 284 -22.06 23.18 10.73
N ARG A 285 -21.18 23.55 11.68
CA ARG A 285 -21.18 24.91 12.27
C ARG A 285 -20.61 25.97 11.33
N ARG A 286 -19.74 25.61 10.37
CA ARG A 286 -19.13 26.57 9.42
C ARG A 286 -20.14 27.22 8.46
N ALA A 287 -21.29 26.59 8.21
CA ALA A 287 -22.27 27.08 7.25
C ALA A 287 -23.03 28.35 7.66
N LYS A 288 -23.13 28.66 8.97
CA LYS A 288 -23.88 29.84 9.46
C LYS A 288 -23.00 31.07 9.71
N THR A 289 -21.75 30.90 10.14
CA THR A 289 -20.87 32.04 10.48
C THR A 289 -20.16 32.64 9.27
N ALA A 290 -19.92 31.88 8.20
CA ALA A 290 -19.22 32.36 7.01
C ALA A 290 -20.04 33.37 6.17
N THR A 291 -21.37 33.34 6.27
CA THR A 291 -22.28 34.17 5.47
C THR A 291 -22.33 35.63 5.93
N ALA A 292 -22.15 35.89 7.24
CA ALA A 292 -22.30 37.21 7.84
C ALA A 292 -21.17 38.21 7.51
N ILE A 293 -19.97 37.73 7.14
CA ILE A 293 -18.78 38.58 6.95
C ILE A 293 -18.53 38.93 5.47
N ARG A 294 -19.27 38.33 4.52
CA ARG A 294 -19.06 38.53 3.06
C ARG A 294 -20.07 39.44 2.36
N GLN A 295 -20.90 40.20 3.10
CA GLN A 295 -21.88 41.14 2.51
C GLN A 295 -21.53 42.64 2.63
N GLN A 296 -20.46 43.03 3.34
CA GLN A 296 -20.19 44.45 3.67
C GLN A 296 -18.99 45.08 2.95
N ARG A 297 -18.63 44.64 1.73
CA ARG A 297 -17.57 45.30 0.92
C ARG A 297 -17.69 45.17 -0.60
N LEU A 298 -18.90 45.40 -1.14
CA LEU A 298 -19.14 45.68 -2.56
C LEU A 298 -20.18 46.80 -2.73
N SER A 299 -19.74 48.04 -2.54
CA SER A 299 -20.45 49.27 -2.92
C SER A 299 -19.47 50.22 -3.60
N GLY A 300 -19.91 50.91 -4.66
CA GLY A 300 -19.01 51.47 -5.68
C GLY A 300 -18.57 50.36 -6.66
N GLY A 301 -18.97 50.34 -7.93
CA GLY A 301 -19.71 51.34 -8.70
C GLY A 301 -18.73 52.16 -9.54
N GLU A 302 -18.82 51.99 -10.88
CA GLU A 302 -17.95 52.60 -11.89
C GLU A 302 -16.47 52.14 -11.80
N VAL A 303 -15.77 51.78 -12.88
CA VAL A 303 -15.92 52.12 -14.29
C VAL A 303 -16.37 50.92 -15.14
N ARG A 304 -17.51 51.05 -15.84
CA ARG A 304 -17.99 50.04 -16.82
C ARG A 304 -18.43 50.68 -18.15
N ALA A 305 -17.69 51.69 -18.59
CA ALA A 305 -18.13 52.69 -19.56
C ALA A 305 -17.14 52.96 -20.73
N GLN A 306 -16.41 51.96 -21.23
CA GLN A 306 -15.55 52.13 -22.42
C GLN A 306 -15.51 50.96 -23.42
N ALA A 307 -16.44 50.01 -23.32
CA ALA A 307 -16.53 48.83 -24.20
C ALA A 307 -17.95 48.62 -24.79
N ARG A 308 -18.63 49.72 -25.16
CA ARG A 308 -20.01 49.69 -25.72
C ARG A 308 -20.23 50.49 -27.01
N LEU A 309 -19.17 51.04 -27.61
CA LEU A 309 -19.20 51.71 -28.91
C LEU A 309 -18.32 50.96 -29.91
N LEU A 310 -18.93 50.01 -30.64
CA LEU A 310 -18.57 49.54 -32.00
C LEU A 310 -19.40 48.34 -32.49
N ASN A 311 -20.38 47.84 -31.72
CA ASN A 311 -21.19 46.69 -32.11
C ASN A 311 -22.61 47.08 -32.58
N ARG A 312 -22.72 47.72 -33.75
CA ARG A 312 -23.96 47.90 -34.52
C ARG A 312 -23.63 48.15 -36.01
N ARG A 313 -24.41 47.53 -36.91
CA ARG A 313 -24.32 47.59 -38.39
C ARG A 313 -23.13 46.89 -39.07
N LYS A 314 -23.24 45.57 -39.23
CA LYS A 314 -23.64 44.94 -40.52
C LYS A 314 -24.17 43.53 -40.24
N GLY A 315 -25.08 43.04 -41.08
CA GLY A 315 -25.77 41.76 -40.90
C GLY A 315 -25.37 40.69 -41.92
N THR A 316 -26.04 39.54 -41.81
CA THR A 316 -26.16 38.49 -42.85
C THR A 316 -24.87 38.01 -43.52
N ARG A 317 -24.21 37.04 -42.88
CA ARG A 317 -23.79 35.81 -43.55
C ARG A 317 -23.82 34.65 -42.56
N GLU A 318 -24.57 33.62 -42.91
CA GLU A 318 -24.45 32.31 -42.26
C GLU A 318 -23.10 31.73 -42.69
N ASN A 319 -22.21 31.49 -41.73
CA ASN A 319 -20.97 30.75 -41.96
C ASN A 319 -21.00 29.53 -41.05
N SER A 320 -20.99 28.35 -41.66
CA SER A 320 -21.05 27.05 -40.99
C SER A 320 -19.97 26.92 -39.93
N ALA A 321 -20.36 26.55 -38.71
CA ALA A 321 -19.40 26.03 -37.75
C ALA A 321 -18.81 24.72 -38.32
N PRO A 322 -17.48 24.52 -38.29
CA PRO A 322 -16.89 23.26 -38.71
C PRO A 322 -17.45 22.10 -37.88
N GLN A 323 -18.06 21.11 -38.53
CA GLN A 323 -18.55 19.92 -37.85
C GLN A 323 -17.36 19.15 -37.27
N TYR A 324 -17.28 19.08 -35.93
CA TYR A 324 -16.44 18.08 -35.29
C TYR A 324 -16.97 16.69 -35.67
N SER A 325 -16.19 15.93 -36.43
CA SER A 325 -16.57 14.59 -36.84
C SER A 325 -16.76 13.68 -35.62
N HIS A 326 -17.86 12.94 -35.62
CA HIS A 326 -18.12 11.95 -34.58
C HIS A 326 -16.97 10.93 -34.53
N LYS A 327 -16.28 10.81 -33.38
CA LYS A 327 -15.47 9.63 -33.09
C LYS A 327 -16.41 8.44 -32.96
N ALA A 328 -16.20 7.40 -33.77
CA ALA A 328 -16.90 6.13 -33.62
C ALA A 328 -16.60 5.49 -32.25
N ASP A 329 -17.55 4.76 -31.66
CA ASP A 329 -17.31 4.06 -30.40
C ASP A 329 -16.26 2.95 -30.61
N PRO A 330 -15.13 2.94 -29.89
CA PRO A 330 -14.05 1.98 -30.12
C PRO A 330 -14.41 0.52 -29.81
N PHE A 331 -15.54 0.27 -29.11
CA PHE A 331 -16.06 -1.09 -28.88
C PHE A 331 -16.90 -1.63 -30.05
N SER A 332 -17.39 -0.77 -30.94
CA SER A 332 -18.26 -1.18 -32.05
C SER A 332 -17.56 -2.17 -32.98
N GLY A 333 -18.21 -3.28 -33.31
CA GLY A 333 -17.66 -4.40 -34.09
C GLY A 333 -16.97 -5.48 -33.26
N TYR A 334 -17.00 -5.37 -31.92
CA TYR A 334 -16.52 -6.40 -30.98
C TYR A 334 -17.64 -7.10 -30.20
N GLU A 335 -18.90 -6.74 -30.45
CA GLU A 335 -20.08 -7.32 -29.81
C GLU A 335 -20.10 -8.85 -29.99
N TYR A 336 -20.49 -9.57 -28.94
CA TYR A 336 -20.53 -11.03 -28.97
C TYR A 336 -21.80 -11.54 -29.66
N GLU A 337 -21.64 -12.05 -30.88
CA GLU A 337 -22.73 -12.44 -31.79
C GLU A 337 -23.55 -13.67 -31.32
N ALA A 338 -23.02 -14.49 -30.39
CA ALA A 338 -23.67 -15.70 -29.91
C ALA A 338 -24.49 -15.47 -28.63
N ARG A 339 -25.62 -16.19 -28.48
CA ARG A 339 -26.48 -16.11 -27.29
C ARG A 339 -25.81 -16.72 -26.06
N VAL A 340 -25.13 -15.89 -25.26
CA VAL A 340 -24.67 -16.22 -23.91
C VAL A 340 -25.55 -15.52 -22.87
N ASN A 341 -25.91 -16.20 -21.78
CA ASN A 341 -26.78 -15.65 -20.73
C ASN A 341 -25.97 -15.34 -19.47
N LEU A 342 -25.69 -14.06 -19.24
CA LEU A 342 -24.96 -13.57 -18.06
C LEU A 342 -25.88 -13.16 -16.89
N ALA A 343 -27.22 -13.24 -17.04
CA ALA A 343 -28.15 -12.71 -16.04
C ALA A 343 -28.13 -13.43 -14.68
N ALA A 344 -27.64 -14.68 -14.66
CA ALA A 344 -27.44 -15.48 -13.43
C ALA A 344 -26.01 -15.38 -12.85
N ILE A 345 -25.11 -14.62 -13.49
CA ILE A 345 -23.68 -14.52 -13.14
C ILE A 345 -23.36 -13.09 -12.77
N GLN A 346 -22.85 -12.87 -11.57
CA GLN A 346 -22.32 -11.55 -11.18
C GLN A 346 -20.88 -11.41 -11.67
N PRO A 347 -20.44 -10.21 -12.10
CA PRO A 347 -19.04 -9.97 -12.41
C PRO A 347 -18.20 -10.08 -11.13
N GLN A 348 -16.95 -10.52 -11.24
CA GLN A 348 -16.06 -10.52 -10.09
C GLN A 348 -15.79 -9.08 -9.63
N THR A 349 -15.77 -8.86 -8.32
CA THR A 349 -15.69 -7.51 -7.71
C THR A 349 -14.28 -7.13 -7.26
N THR A 350 -13.36 -8.09 -7.16
CA THR A 350 -12.01 -7.91 -6.60
C THR A 350 -10.95 -8.69 -7.37
N GLY A 351 -9.69 -8.24 -7.31
CA GLY A 351 -8.55 -8.92 -7.94
C GLY A 351 -8.44 -8.71 -9.46
N PRO A 352 -7.53 -9.43 -10.15
CA PRO A 352 -7.19 -9.19 -11.57
C PRO A 352 -8.26 -9.62 -12.59
N HIS A 353 -9.46 -9.97 -12.12
CA HIS A 353 -10.66 -10.23 -12.94
C HIS A 353 -11.81 -9.29 -12.54
N SER A 354 -11.53 -8.20 -11.81
CA SER A 354 -12.59 -7.26 -11.41
C SER A 354 -13.27 -6.65 -12.64
N GLY A 355 -14.61 -6.68 -12.65
CA GLY A 355 -15.47 -6.29 -13.78
C GLY A 355 -15.69 -7.37 -14.84
N ILE A 356 -15.16 -8.59 -14.67
CA ILE A 356 -15.29 -9.71 -15.61
C ILE A 356 -16.40 -10.68 -15.18
N TYR A 357 -17.28 -11.01 -16.12
CA TYR A 357 -18.25 -12.11 -16.02
C TYR A 357 -17.60 -13.40 -16.52
N ARG A 358 -17.54 -14.44 -15.69
CA ARG A 358 -16.88 -15.70 -16.04
C ARG A 358 -17.93 -16.78 -16.34
N HIS A 359 -18.02 -17.19 -17.61
CA HIS A 359 -18.94 -18.21 -18.12
C HIS A 359 -18.13 -19.45 -18.56
N PRO A 360 -18.70 -20.67 -18.62
CA PRO A 360 -18.00 -21.85 -19.14
C PRO A 360 -17.41 -21.66 -20.55
N ASP A 361 -18.05 -20.85 -21.41
CA ASP A 361 -17.58 -20.55 -22.78
C ASP A 361 -16.46 -19.48 -22.83
N GLY A 362 -16.11 -18.86 -21.70
CA GLY A 362 -15.04 -17.86 -21.60
C GLY A 362 -15.33 -16.69 -20.64
N ASP A 363 -14.40 -15.74 -20.63
CA ASP A 363 -14.50 -14.50 -19.87
C ASP A 363 -15.17 -13.40 -20.74
N PHE A 364 -16.09 -12.63 -20.15
CA PHE A 364 -16.93 -11.63 -20.82
C PHE A 364 -17.01 -10.33 -20.01
N ILE A 365 -17.37 -9.24 -20.69
CA ILE A 365 -17.74 -7.96 -20.06
C ILE A 365 -19.08 -7.46 -20.61
N VAL A 366 -19.75 -6.62 -19.84
CA VAL A 366 -20.96 -5.91 -20.27
C VAL A 366 -20.67 -4.41 -20.30
N ARG A 367 -21.00 -3.73 -21.40
CA ARG A 367 -20.86 -2.27 -21.56
C ARG A 367 -22.08 -1.72 -22.29
N ARG A 368 -22.82 -0.82 -21.64
CA ARG A 368 -24.05 -0.19 -22.18
C ARG A 368 -25.11 -1.20 -22.67
N GLY A 369 -25.21 -2.35 -21.99
CA GLY A 369 -26.14 -3.43 -22.33
C GLY A 369 -25.60 -4.47 -23.34
N ASN A 370 -24.54 -4.15 -24.08
CA ASN A 370 -23.91 -5.09 -25.01
C ASN A 370 -22.90 -5.99 -24.29
N ILE A 371 -22.82 -7.26 -24.70
CA ILE A 371 -21.86 -8.25 -24.21
C ILE A 371 -20.65 -8.28 -25.16
N TYR A 372 -19.44 -8.33 -24.61
CA TYR A 372 -18.19 -8.47 -25.34
C TYR A 372 -17.35 -9.60 -24.75
N ALA A 373 -16.80 -10.47 -25.60
CA ALA A 373 -15.86 -11.50 -25.16
C ALA A 373 -14.47 -10.89 -24.93
N VAL A 374 -13.75 -11.35 -23.91
CA VAL A 374 -12.41 -10.85 -23.57
C VAL A 374 -11.39 -11.97 -23.44
N THR A 375 -10.12 -11.58 -23.34
CA THR A 375 -8.99 -12.48 -23.11
C THR A 375 -7.86 -11.72 -22.42
N ARG A 376 -7.10 -12.41 -21.57
CA ARG A 376 -5.92 -11.85 -20.90
C ARG A 376 -4.70 -12.03 -21.81
N GLY A 377 -3.82 -11.03 -21.87
CA GLY A 377 -2.56 -11.13 -22.60
C GLY A 377 -1.60 -12.12 -21.94
N GLU A 378 -0.91 -12.91 -22.76
CA GLU A 378 0.26 -13.69 -22.32
C GLU A 378 1.40 -12.72 -22.02
N ALA A 379 1.99 -12.83 -20.82
CA ALA A 379 3.16 -12.04 -20.44
C ALA A 379 4.42 -12.64 -21.10
N ARG A 380 5.29 -11.76 -21.59
CA ARG A 380 6.62 -12.16 -22.07
C ARG A 380 7.48 -12.59 -20.87
N PRO A 381 8.06 -13.81 -20.85
CA PRO A 381 8.80 -14.32 -19.69
C PRO A 381 10.08 -13.52 -19.40
N ASP A 382 10.57 -12.77 -20.39
CA ASP A 382 11.73 -11.87 -20.31
C ASP A 382 11.49 -10.56 -19.53
N TYR A 383 10.24 -10.22 -19.14
CA TYR A 383 9.90 -8.97 -18.46
C TYR A 383 8.92 -9.11 -17.28
N ALA A 384 8.86 -10.29 -16.65
CA ALA A 384 8.03 -10.51 -15.45
C ALA A 384 8.67 -9.92 -14.18
N VAL A 385 8.29 -8.68 -13.82
CA VAL A 385 8.62 -8.09 -12.51
C VAL A 385 7.55 -8.47 -11.49
N GLU A 386 7.93 -9.17 -10.42
CA GLU A 386 7.03 -9.39 -9.28
C GLU A 386 6.85 -8.08 -8.50
N ILE A 387 5.70 -7.43 -8.69
CA ILE A 387 5.30 -6.24 -7.91
C ILE A 387 4.66 -6.73 -6.59
N PRO A 388 5.14 -6.28 -5.41
CA PRO A 388 4.55 -6.66 -4.12
C PRO A 388 3.06 -6.29 -4.00
N SER A 389 2.33 -7.09 -3.23
CA SER A 389 0.89 -6.93 -2.93
C SER A 389 0.52 -5.53 -2.42
N ASP A 390 1.42 -4.93 -1.65
CA ASP A 390 1.18 -3.72 -0.87
C ASP A 390 1.42 -2.43 -1.67
N SER A 391 1.67 -2.56 -2.98
CA SER A 391 1.99 -1.45 -3.90
C SER A 391 0.81 -0.55 -4.26
N GLY A 392 -0.44 -0.96 -3.98
CA GLY A 392 -1.66 -0.19 -4.30
C GLY A 392 -1.98 -0.07 -5.79
N VAL A 393 -1.18 -0.67 -6.68
CA VAL A 393 -1.39 -0.62 -8.13
C VAL A 393 -2.41 -1.68 -8.55
N SER A 394 -3.48 -1.27 -9.23
CA SER A 394 -4.49 -2.19 -9.76
C SER A 394 -3.89 -3.21 -10.73
N GLN A 395 -4.06 -4.51 -10.47
CA GLN A 395 -3.48 -5.61 -11.25
C GLN A 395 -4.14 -5.85 -12.63
N ASN A 396 -5.01 -4.95 -13.10
CA ASN A 396 -5.81 -5.14 -14.32
C ASN A 396 -5.07 -4.86 -15.65
N HIS A 397 -3.75 -4.69 -15.64
CA HIS A 397 -2.91 -4.28 -16.78
C HIS A 397 -2.72 -5.36 -17.89
N ASN A 398 -3.73 -6.16 -18.23
CA ASN A 398 -3.58 -7.17 -19.30
C ASN A 398 -4.87 -7.62 -20.04
N TRP A 399 -6.00 -6.92 -19.90
CA TRP A 399 -7.26 -7.30 -20.57
C TRP A 399 -7.40 -6.76 -22.00
N ARG A 400 -7.95 -7.59 -22.90
CA ARG A 400 -8.20 -7.26 -24.31
C ARG A 400 -9.55 -7.80 -24.78
N LEU A 401 -10.22 -7.08 -25.67
CA LEU A 401 -11.36 -7.62 -26.43
C LEU A 401 -10.88 -8.80 -27.30
N LYS A 402 -11.69 -9.86 -27.35
CA LYS A 402 -11.48 -11.02 -28.23
C LYS A 402 -11.95 -10.64 -29.64
N GLY A 403 -11.16 -10.98 -30.66
CA GLY A 403 -11.47 -10.61 -32.04
C GLY A 403 -12.75 -11.30 -32.56
N THR A 404 -13.55 -10.57 -33.30
CA THR A 404 -14.74 -11.06 -34.03
C THR A 404 -14.39 -11.34 -35.51
N ARG A 405 -15.36 -11.83 -36.29
CA ARG A 405 -15.22 -11.94 -37.75
C ARG A 405 -15.07 -10.57 -38.44
N ALA A 406 -15.62 -9.51 -37.83
CA ALA A 406 -15.54 -8.14 -38.34
C ALA A 406 -14.28 -7.39 -37.87
N LYS A 407 -13.75 -7.69 -36.67
CA LYS A 407 -12.56 -7.05 -36.10
C LYS A 407 -11.64 -8.07 -35.42
N THR A 408 -10.56 -8.45 -36.11
CA THR A 408 -9.59 -9.45 -35.65
C THR A 408 -8.57 -8.93 -34.61
N TYR A 409 -8.38 -7.61 -34.51
CA TYR A 409 -7.41 -7.00 -33.59
C TYR A 409 -7.83 -7.12 -32.11
N LYS A 410 -6.96 -7.64 -31.24
CA LYS A 410 -7.22 -7.77 -29.78
C LYS A 410 -7.04 -6.43 -29.05
N GLN A 411 -8.05 -5.57 -29.14
CA GLN A 411 -8.10 -4.20 -28.61
C GLN A 411 -7.87 -4.14 -27.08
N PRO A 412 -6.87 -3.38 -26.58
CA PRO A 412 -6.67 -3.17 -25.14
C PRO A 412 -7.82 -2.42 -24.46
N ILE A 413 -8.21 -2.90 -23.29
CA ILE A 413 -9.29 -2.34 -22.45
C ILE A 413 -8.89 -2.31 -20.97
N ALA A 414 -9.47 -1.37 -20.22
CA ALA A 414 -9.36 -1.26 -18.78
C ALA A 414 -10.69 -0.74 -18.20
N LEU A 415 -10.89 -0.93 -16.90
CA LEU A 415 -11.89 -0.16 -16.15
C LEU A 415 -11.37 1.27 -15.94
N ASP A 416 -12.25 2.26 -16.07
CA ASP A 416 -11.98 3.64 -15.67
C ASP A 416 -12.37 3.93 -14.22
N GLU A 417 -12.17 5.18 -13.77
CA GLU A 417 -12.46 5.64 -12.40
C GLU A 417 -13.94 5.50 -11.97
N ASN A 418 -14.87 5.27 -12.90
CA ASN A 418 -16.29 5.04 -12.62
C ASN A 418 -16.67 3.55 -12.65
N GLY A 419 -15.73 2.66 -12.98
CA GLY A 419 -16.01 1.24 -13.22
C GLY A 419 -16.61 0.95 -14.60
N GLU A 420 -16.56 1.87 -15.56
CA GLU A 420 -16.91 1.56 -16.96
C GLU A 420 -15.70 0.98 -17.72
N TRP A 421 -15.94 -0.04 -18.55
CA TRP A 421 -14.94 -0.56 -19.47
C TRP A 421 -14.69 0.44 -20.60
N ASN A 422 -13.45 0.91 -20.73
CA ASN A 422 -13.02 1.82 -21.78
C ASN A 422 -11.67 1.39 -22.41
N THR A 423 -11.34 1.93 -23.58
CA THR A 423 -10.06 1.62 -24.24
C THR A 423 -8.94 2.47 -23.67
N HIS A 424 -7.72 1.92 -23.61
CA HIS A 424 -6.58 2.51 -22.89
C HIS A 424 -6.30 3.98 -23.22
N PHE A 425 -6.41 4.39 -24.48
CA PHE A 425 -6.20 5.78 -24.92
C PHE A 425 -7.21 6.81 -24.37
N ALA A 426 -8.32 6.36 -23.76
CA ALA A 426 -9.28 7.20 -23.06
C ALA A 426 -9.06 7.23 -21.53
N VAL A 427 -8.17 6.38 -21.01
CA VAL A 427 -7.86 6.29 -19.57
C VAL A 427 -6.54 7.03 -19.31
N HIS A 428 -6.61 8.16 -18.60
CA HIS A 428 -5.43 8.98 -18.35
C HIS A 428 -4.47 8.34 -17.33
N GLY A 429 -3.28 7.92 -17.79
CA GLY A 429 -2.08 7.85 -16.94
C GLY A 429 -1.61 6.47 -16.47
N THR A 430 -2.20 5.36 -16.91
CA THR A 430 -1.70 4.01 -16.60
C THR A 430 -0.66 3.53 -17.61
N THR A 431 0.54 3.17 -17.14
CA THR A 431 1.60 2.56 -17.96
C THR A 431 1.41 1.04 -18.06
N PHE A 432 1.61 0.49 -19.25
CA PHE A 432 1.57 -0.95 -19.53
C PHE A 432 3.00 -1.52 -19.58
N ASP A 433 3.23 -2.70 -19.02
CA ASP A 433 4.51 -3.44 -19.13
C ASP A 433 4.71 -3.93 -20.57
N GLY A 434 5.28 -3.06 -21.41
CA GLY A 434 5.39 -3.28 -22.85
C GLY A 434 5.58 -2.02 -23.69
N GLY A 435 6.41 -1.07 -23.25
CA GLY A 435 7.03 -0.08 -24.15
C GLY A 435 6.11 0.97 -24.82
N GLY A 436 4.93 1.25 -24.26
CA GLY A 436 3.98 2.24 -24.79
C GLY A 436 4.38 3.70 -24.52
N LEU A 437 5.46 4.20 -25.11
CA LEU A 437 5.93 5.58 -24.91
C LEU A 437 4.95 6.63 -25.48
N GLY A 438 4.23 7.32 -24.58
CA GLY A 438 3.40 8.48 -24.94
C GLY A 438 4.21 9.64 -25.52
N GLY A 439 3.67 10.27 -26.58
CA GLY A 439 4.32 11.29 -27.42
C GLY A 439 4.64 12.65 -26.79
N GLY A 440 4.94 12.70 -25.49
CA GLY A 440 5.66 13.82 -24.84
C GLY A 440 7.14 13.50 -24.60
N ASN A 441 7.47 12.23 -24.29
CA ASN A 441 8.81 11.87 -23.82
C ASN A 441 9.87 11.70 -24.91
N VAL A 442 9.51 11.61 -26.20
CA VAL A 442 10.49 11.37 -27.28
C VAL A 442 11.52 12.49 -27.39
N ILE A 443 11.08 13.75 -27.37
CA ILE A 443 11.99 14.92 -27.41
C ILE A 443 12.83 15.00 -26.13
N GLY A 444 12.26 14.64 -24.97
CA GLY A 444 13.00 14.56 -23.70
C GLY A 444 14.09 13.49 -23.73
N HIS A 445 13.80 12.31 -24.29
CA HIS A 445 14.75 11.21 -24.41
C HIS A 445 15.89 11.51 -25.39
N VAL A 446 15.60 12.20 -26.51
CA VAL A 446 16.63 12.69 -27.44
C VAL A 446 17.49 13.77 -26.77
N ALA A 447 16.89 14.71 -26.04
CA ALA A 447 17.63 15.73 -25.31
C ALA A 447 18.51 15.12 -24.20
N ASP A 448 18.04 14.11 -23.46
CA ASP A 448 18.83 13.41 -22.43
C ASP A 448 20.00 12.60 -23.02
N ILE A 449 19.90 12.08 -24.25
CA ILE A 449 21.02 11.44 -24.97
C ILE A 449 22.06 12.49 -25.41
N LEU A 450 21.61 13.63 -25.94
CA LEU A 450 22.48 14.65 -26.50
C LEU A 450 23.11 15.58 -25.44
N ASP A 451 22.50 15.71 -24.26
CA ASP A 451 22.98 16.57 -23.16
C ASP A 451 24.49 16.42 -22.86
N PRO A 452 25.04 15.20 -22.62
CA PRO A 452 26.48 15.02 -22.39
C PRO A 452 27.36 15.31 -23.62
N LEU A 453 26.80 15.28 -24.84
CA LEU A 453 27.54 15.37 -26.10
C LEU A 453 27.74 16.81 -26.61
N TRP A 454 27.06 17.80 -26.04
CA TRP A 454 27.19 19.20 -26.47
C TRP A 454 28.54 19.84 -26.04
N PRO A 455 29.34 20.38 -26.98
CA PRO A 455 30.49 21.23 -26.67
C PRO A 455 30.08 22.49 -25.88
N GLN A 456 31.00 23.03 -25.07
CA GLN A 456 30.69 24.12 -24.14
C GLN A 456 30.23 25.39 -24.87
N ASP A 457 30.88 25.76 -25.98
CA ASP A 457 30.52 26.95 -26.80
C ASP A 457 29.12 26.86 -27.42
N ILE A 458 28.61 25.63 -27.56
CA ILE A 458 27.25 25.35 -28.06
C ILE A 458 26.26 25.32 -26.89
N ARG A 459 26.65 24.77 -25.72
CA ARG A 459 25.81 24.78 -24.50
C ARG A 459 25.41 26.20 -24.08
N GLU A 460 26.32 27.17 -24.21
CA GLU A 460 26.04 28.58 -23.87
C GLU A 460 25.04 29.27 -24.82
N ARG A 461 24.81 28.70 -26.02
CA ARG A 461 23.93 29.26 -27.06
C ARG A 461 22.59 28.53 -27.20
N LEU A 462 22.46 27.32 -26.67
CA LEU A 462 21.24 26.51 -26.73
C LEU A 462 20.21 26.91 -25.64
N PRO A 463 18.90 26.84 -25.93
CA PRO A 463 17.87 26.99 -24.91
C PRO A 463 18.01 25.92 -23.81
N ARG A 464 17.83 26.29 -22.52
CA ARG A 464 17.99 25.39 -21.35
C ARG A 464 17.33 24.02 -21.50
N TRP A 465 16.19 23.93 -22.18
CA TRP A 465 15.53 22.65 -22.47
C TRP A 465 16.47 21.60 -23.08
N TRP A 466 17.45 21.98 -23.91
CA TRP A 466 18.37 21.05 -24.57
C TRP A 466 19.60 20.67 -23.74
N VAL A 467 19.95 21.47 -22.73
CA VAL A 467 21.27 21.42 -22.03
C VAL A 467 21.18 21.40 -20.51
N ASP A 468 19.96 21.26 -19.97
CA ASP A 468 19.67 21.25 -18.54
C ASP A 468 18.64 20.16 -18.25
N ARG A 469 19.15 18.94 -17.99
CA ARG A 469 18.36 17.79 -17.54
C ARG A 469 17.50 18.09 -16.31
N GLY A 470 17.99 18.93 -15.41
CA GLY A 470 17.24 19.37 -14.23
C GLY A 470 16.01 20.19 -14.60
N TYR A 471 16.15 21.12 -15.55
CA TYR A 471 15.04 21.88 -16.12
C TYR A 471 14.04 21.00 -16.86
N ARG A 472 14.49 20.01 -17.65
CA ARG A 472 13.60 19.02 -18.30
C ARG A 472 12.80 18.22 -17.28
N ARG A 473 13.46 17.60 -16.29
CA ARG A 473 12.78 16.81 -15.24
C ARG A 473 11.81 17.69 -14.43
N LEU A 474 12.23 18.89 -14.06
CA LEU A 474 11.39 19.85 -13.34
C LEU A 474 10.14 20.24 -14.13
N HIS A 475 10.23 20.38 -15.45
CA HIS A 475 9.07 20.66 -16.29
C HIS A 475 8.10 19.47 -16.34
N GLN A 476 8.60 18.24 -16.57
CA GLN A 476 7.77 17.02 -16.53
C GLN A 476 7.01 16.90 -15.20
N LEU A 477 7.70 17.12 -14.08
CA LEU A 477 7.09 17.10 -12.75
C LEU A 477 6.00 18.16 -12.58
N ASN A 478 6.14 19.35 -13.16
CA ASN A 478 5.09 20.38 -13.12
C ASN A 478 3.87 19.95 -13.94
N SER A 479 4.05 19.55 -15.21
CA SER A 479 2.95 19.11 -16.07
C SER A 479 2.14 17.97 -15.44
N ALA A 480 2.82 17.03 -14.77
CA ALA A 480 2.17 15.93 -14.04
C ALA A 480 1.46 16.39 -12.75
N ALA A 481 2.10 17.26 -11.94
CA ALA A 481 1.50 17.78 -10.71
C ALA A 481 0.32 18.73 -10.98
N ASP A 482 0.34 19.49 -12.08
CA ASP A 482 -0.76 20.34 -12.53
C ASP A 482 -1.93 19.51 -13.06
N ALA A 483 -1.66 18.43 -13.82
CA ALA A 483 -2.70 17.48 -14.24
C ALA A 483 -3.42 16.84 -13.03
N LEU A 484 -2.67 16.37 -12.02
CA LEU A 484 -3.25 15.90 -10.75
C LEU A 484 -3.98 17.03 -10.01
N THR A 485 -3.52 18.27 -10.08
CA THR A 485 -4.19 19.43 -9.46
C THR A 485 -5.60 19.64 -10.04
N GLU A 486 -5.78 19.53 -11.36
CA GLU A 486 -7.11 19.62 -11.98
C GLU A 486 -8.00 18.40 -11.69
N GLN A 487 -7.44 17.18 -11.66
CA GLN A 487 -8.17 15.99 -11.22
C GLN A 487 -8.68 16.15 -9.77
N MET A 488 -7.84 16.59 -8.84
CA MET A 488 -8.23 16.87 -7.45
C MET A 488 -9.32 17.94 -7.38
N LYS A 489 -9.21 19.04 -8.14
CA LYS A 489 -10.24 20.09 -8.21
C LYS A 489 -11.60 19.56 -8.70
N ALA A 490 -11.60 18.62 -9.63
CA ALA A 490 -12.83 18.00 -10.15
C ALA A 490 -13.42 16.95 -9.19
N ARG A 491 -12.57 16.16 -8.53
CA ARG A 491 -12.97 15.03 -7.66
C ARG A 491 -13.36 15.45 -6.24
N PHE A 492 -12.51 16.18 -5.54
CA PHE A 492 -12.68 16.48 -4.10
C PHE A 492 -14.03 17.15 -3.75
N PRO A 493 -14.60 18.07 -4.56
CA PRO A 493 -15.93 18.61 -4.30
C PRO A 493 -17.05 17.56 -4.40
N ARG A 494 -16.91 16.55 -5.27
CA ARG A 494 -17.86 15.43 -5.40
C ARG A 494 -17.73 14.47 -4.22
N SER A 495 -16.49 14.07 -3.89
CA SER A 495 -16.17 13.27 -2.71
C SER A 495 -16.73 13.92 -1.43
N LYS A 496 -16.61 15.25 -1.30
CA LYS A 496 -17.19 15.98 -0.17
C LYS A 496 -18.72 15.86 -0.08
N VAL A 497 -19.48 15.92 -1.18
CA VAL A 497 -20.95 15.77 -1.14
C VAL A 497 -21.34 14.38 -0.63
N ILE A 498 -20.62 13.33 -1.06
CA ILE A 498 -20.83 11.95 -0.62
C ILE A 498 -20.53 11.80 0.89
N LEU A 499 -19.41 12.36 1.35
CA LEU A 499 -19.01 12.32 2.76
C LEU A 499 -19.94 13.14 3.67
N ASP A 500 -20.35 14.34 3.24
CA ASP A 500 -21.34 15.16 3.96
C ASP A 500 -22.68 14.41 4.08
N ARG A 501 -23.11 13.70 3.02
CA ARG A 501 -24.31 12.84 3.06
C ARG A 501 -24.14 11.67 4.04
N TYR A 502 -23.00 10.97 4.01
CA TYR A 502 -22.71 9.89 4.97
C TYR A 502 -22.78 10.37 6.42
N HIS A 503 -22.21 11.55 6.72
CA HIS A 503 -22.24 12.14 8.05
C HIS A 503 -23.67 12.52 8.48
N ALA A 504 -24.49 13.05 7.57
CA ALA A 504 -25.87 13.42 7.84
C ALA A 504 -26.80 12.21 8.04
N ALA A 505 -26.60 11.13 7.27
CA ALA A 505 -27.38 9.90 7.38
C ALA A 505 -27.19 9.20 8.74
N THR A 506 -28.19 8.42 9.17
CA THR A 506 -28.16 7.65 10.43
C THR A 506 -28.62 6.20 10.24
N GLY A 507 -28.33 5.33 11.21
CA GLY A 507 -28.82 3.95 11.24
C GLY A 507 -28.54 3.16 9.95
N ALA A 508 -29.58 2.58 9.37
CA ALA A 508 -29.50 1.76 8.16
C ALA A 508 -29.07 2.54 6.90
N GLU A 509 -29.40 3.84 6.77
CA GLU A 509 -28.91 4.62 5.61
C GLU A 509 -27.39 4.83 5.71
N ARG A 510 -26.88 5.22 6.88
CA ARG A 510 -25.43 5.35 7.11
C ARG A 510 -24.69 4.04 6.82
N HIS A 511 -25.29 2.89 7.14
CA HIS A 511 -24.70 1.59 6.79
C HIS A 511 -24.65 1.36 5.27
N ARG A 512 -25.71 1.70 4.52
CA ARG A 512 -25.75 1.58 3.05
C ARG A 512 -24.76 2.51 2.34
N LEU A 513 -24.57 3.73 2.84
CA LEU A 513 -23.66 4.72 2.26
C LEU A 513 -22.17 4.47 2.60
N ARG A 514 -21.86 3.55 3.53
CA ARG A 514 -20.49 3.30 4.00
C ARG A 514 -19.51 2.90 2.87
N PRO A 515 -19.82 1.95 1.95
CA PRO A 515 -18.85 1.55 0.92
C PRO A 515 -18.54 2.67 -0.08
N GLU A 516 -19.52 3.54 -0.35
CA GLU A 516 -19.36 4.75 -1.18
C GLU A 516 -18.40 5.74 -0.50
N ALA A 517 -18.61 5.99 0.80
CA ALA A 517 -17.74 6.84 1.63
C ALA A 517 -16.30 6.30 1.73
N GLU A 518 -16.11 4.98 1.90
CA GLU A 518 -14.81 4.32 1.91
C GLU A 518 -14.09 4.49 0.56
N THR A 519 -14.80 4.24 -0.55
CA THR A 519 -14.26 4.34 -1.92
C THR A 519 -13.81 5.76 -2.26
N VAL A 520 -14.58 6.80 -1.90
CA VAL A 520 -14.15 8.19 -2.16
C VAL A 520 -12.99 8.61 -1.27
N CYS A 521 -12.91 8.17 -0.01
CA CYS A 521 -11.75 8.40 0.84
C CYS A 521 -10.48 7.79 0.25
N MET A 522 -10.51 6.52 -0.18
CA MET A 522 -9.35 5.83 -0.75
C MET A 522 -8.84 6.52 -2.03
N GLY A 523 -9.72 6.87 -2.97
CA GLY A 523 -9.31 7.55 -4.21
C GLY A 523 -8.90 9.01 -4.02
N ASP A 524 -9.43 9.71 -3.01
CA ASP A 524 -8.94 11.04 -2.63
C ASP A 524 -7.53 10.97 -2.01
N ILE A 525 -7.23 9.92 -1.23
CA ILE A 525 -5.87 9.63 -0.72
C ILE A 525 -4.93 9.36 -1.89
N GLU A 526 -5.25 8.38 -2.75
CA GLU A 526 -4.41 7.95 -3.88
C GLU A 526 -3.93 9.12 -4.76
N LEU A 527 -4.82 10.05 -5.12
CA LEU A 527 -4.47 11.24 -5.90
C LEU A 527 -3.62 12.25 -5.12
N ALA A 528 -3.89 12.43 -3.82
CA ALA A 528 -3.14 13.33 -2.97
C ALA A 528 -1.71 12.81 -2.69
N GLU A 529 -1.56 11.51 -2.45
CA GLU A 529 -0.25 10.86 -2.26
C GLU A 529 0.59 10.92 -3.54
N ARG A 530 0.00 10.62 -4.70
CA ARG A 530 0.67 10.78 -6.02
C ARG A 530 1.14 12.22 -6.26
N ARG A 531 0.30 13.21 -5.97
CA ARG A 531 0.68 14.64 -6.10
C ARG A 531 1.80 15.00 -5.13
N TYR A 532 1.69 14.59 -3.87
CA TYR A 532 2.71 14.81 -2.85
C TYR A 532 4.07 14.21 -3.26
N ALA A 533 4.09 13.00 -3.83
CA ALA A 533 5.32 12.36 -4.31
C ALA A 533 6.02 13.18 -5.42
N LEU A 534 5.27 13.63 -6.44
CA LEU A 534 5.82 14.50 -7.50
C LEU A 534 6.35 15.84 -6.94
N LEU A 535 5.66 16.41 -5.94
CA LEU A 535 6.11 17.63 -5.26
C LEU A 535 7.36 17.40 -4.38
N VAL A 536 7.54 16.20 -3.82
CA VAL A 536 8.80 15.80 -3.14
C VAL A 536 9.94 15.71 -4.17
N GLU A 537 9.72 15.15 -5.35
CA GLU A 537 10.74 15.13 -6.41
C GLU A 537 11.15 16.53 -6.90
N MET A 538 10.27 17.54 -6.80
CA MET A 538 10.63 18.92 -7.16
C MET A 538 11.64 19.57 -6.20
N ILE A 539 11.83 19.02 -4.99
CA ILE A 539 12.59 19.65 -3.91
C ILE A 539 14.01 20.12 -4.31
N PRO A 540 14.85 19.32 -5.00
CA PRO A 540 16.20 19.73 -5.36
C PRO A 540 16.24 20.94 -6.31
N TYR A 541 15.20 21.11 -7.12
CA TYR A 541 15.15 22.09 -8.20
C TYR A 541 14.41 23.40 -7.85
N ARG A 542 13.96 23.56 -6.58
CA ARG A 542 13.19 24.72 -6.12
C ARG A 542 13.89 25.40 -4.93
N HIS A 543 14.10 26.70 -5.03
CA HIS A 543 14.75 27.52 -4.01
C HIS A 543 13.92 28.78 -3.67
N GLY A 544 14.27 29.47 -2.58
CA GLY A 544 13.64 30.73 -2.17
C GLY A 544 12.11 30.66 -2.06
N ASN A 545 11.42 31.64 -2.63
CA ASN A 545 9.95 31.71 -2.60
C ASN A 545 9.28 30.52 -3.31
N ASN A 546 9.90 29.95 -4.36
CA ASN A 546 9.35 28.77 -5.03
C ASN A 546 9.43 27.51 -4.15
N ARG A 547 10.45 27.40 -3.28
CA ARG A 547 10.52 26.34 -2.25
C ARG A 547 9.47 26.55 -1.16
N ARG A 548 9.18 27.80 -0.77
CA ARG A 548 8.08 28.11 0.17
C ARG A 548 6.71 27.69 -0.38
N LEU A 549 6.42 28.02 -1.65
CA LEU A 549 5.19 27.60 -2.32
C LEU A 549 5.10 26.07 -2.51
N LEU A 550 6.23 25.40 -2.76
CA LEU A 550 6.29 23.94 -2.81
C LEU A 550 5.93 23.33 -1.45
N ASN A 551 6.52 23.84 -0.36
CA ASN A 551 6.25 23.38 1.00
C ASN A 551 4.78 23.60 1.41
N HIS A 552 4.18 24.72 1.01
CA HIS A 552 2.75 25.01 1.22
C HIS A 552 1.85 23.97 0.52
N ASN A 553 2.17 23.61 -0.73
CA ASN A 553 1.43 22.58 -1.45
C ASN A 553 1.62 21.18 -0.84
N LEU A 554 2.83 20.83 -0.39
CA LEU A 554 3.12 19.58 0.32
C LEU A 554 2.33 19.48 1.64
N SER A 555 2.31 20.55 2.45
CA SER A 555 1.52 20.64 3.68
C SER A 555 0.03 20.40 3.41
N LYS A 556 -0.51 21.03 2.37
CA LYS A 556 -1.92 20.89 1.98
C LYS A 556 -2.29 19.51 1.45
N ASP A 557 -1.40 18.83 0.74
CA ASP A 557 -1.67 17.46 0.28
C ASP A 557 -1.58 16.46 1.45
N ALA A 558 -0.57 16.60 2.32
CA ALA A 558 -0.50 15.82 3.56
C ALA A 558 -1.72 16.03 4.48
N GLY A 559 -2.23 17.27 4.57
CA GLY A 559 -3.41 17.61 5.35
C GLY A 559 -4.69 16.96 4.81
N LYS A 560 -4.87 16.90 3.47
CA LYS A 560 -5.97 16.16 2.83
C LYS A 560 -5.89 14.67 3.13
N VAL A 561 -4.69 14.08 3.05
CA VAL A 561 -4.51 12.64 3.32
C VAL A 561 -4.82 12.33 4.78
N THR A 562 -4.37 13.17 5.71
CA THR A 562 -4.69 13.05 7.15
C THR A 562 -6.20 13.13 7.41
N ASP A 563 -6.90 14.11 6.82
CA ASP A 563 -8.37 14.25 6.86
C ASP A 563 -9.09 12.98 6.36
N ARG A 564 -8.64 12.37 5.26
CA ARG A 564 -9.23 11.13 4.76
C ARG A 564 -8.92 9.91 5.62
N PHE A 565 -7.74 9.81 6.22
CA PHE A 565 -7.44 8.73 7.19
C PHE A 565 -8.25 8.89 8.49
N GLU A 566 -8.44 10.11 9.01
CA GLU A 566 -9.33 10.39 10.15
C GLU A 566 -10.76 9.91 9.85
N LEU A 567 -11.28 10.23 8.65
CA LEU A 567 -12.59 9.76 8.22
C LEU A 567 -12.65 8.23 8.15
N LEU A 568 -11.67 7.55 7.54
CA LEU A 568 -11.62 6.08 7.49
C LEU A 568 -11.63 5.44 8.89
N VAL A 569 -10.88 5.97 9.86
CA VAL A 569 -10.93 5.51 11.27
C VAL A 569 -12.34 5.65 11.85
N HIS A 570 -13.03 6.75 11.55
CA HIS A 570 -14.42 6.94 11.96
C HIS A 570 -15.41 5.98 11.26
N LEU A 571 -15.21 5.64 9.98
CA LEU A 571 -16.04 4.66 9.26
C LEU A 571 -15.94 3.28 9.92
N VAL A 572 -14.72 2.80 10.18
CA VAL A 572 -14.48 1.47 10.79
C VAL A 572 -14.96 1.43 12.24
N ASN A 573 -14.73 2.49 13.03
CA ASN A 573 -15.23 2.57 14.39
C ASN A 573 -16.78 2.54 14.45
N ASN A 574 -17.48 3.13 13.48
CA ASN A 574 -18.94 3.04 13.40
C ASN A 574 -19.42 1.58 13.17
N GLN A 575 -18.68 0.77 12.42
CA GLN A 575 -19.00 -0.66 12.26
C GLN A 575 -18.81 -1.44 13.56
N ILE A 576 -17.75 -1.13 14.32
CA ILE A 576 -17.48 -1.74 15.63
C ILE A 576 -18.64 -1.46 16.60
N HIS A 577 -19.10 -0.21 16.69
CA HIS A 577 -20.30 0.13 17.48
C HIS A 577 -21.55 -0.61 17.00
N GLN A 578 -21.81 -0.70 15.68
CA GLN A 578 -22.97 -1.43 15.15
C GLN A 578 -22.94 -2.93 15.51
N ARG A 579 -21.76 -3.57 15.51
CA ARG A 579 -21.64 -4.98 15.92
C ARG A 579 -21.67 -5.16 17.44
N PHE A 580 -21.31 -4.16 18.25
CA PHE A 580 -21.57 -4.19 19.69
C PHE A 580 -23.07 -4.17 20.02
N GLU A 581 -23.88 -3.35 19.34
CA GLU A 581 -25.35 -3.37 19.51
C GLU A 581 -25.95 -4.73 19.14
N GLN A 582 -25.49 -5.33 18.03
CA GLN A 582 -25.90 -6.68 17.62
C GLN A 582 -25.48 -7.74 18.65
N LEU A 583 -24.26 -7.65 19.20
CA LEU A 583 -23.78 -8.54 20.25
C LEU A 583 -24.63 -8.43 21.53
N ALA A 584 -25.03 -7.21 21.92
CA ALA A 584 -25.90 -6.98 23.07
C ALA A 584 -27.32 -7.54 22.89
N VAL A 585 -27.83 -7.59 21.65
CA VAL A 585 -29.09 -8.32 21.35
C VAL A 585 -28.91 -9.82 21.56
N LEU A 586 -27.89 -10.43 20.94
CA LEU A 586 -27.63 -11.87 21.05
C LEU A 586 -27.38 -12.33 22.49
N ILE A 587 -26.78 -11.49 23.34
CA ILE A 587 -26.58 -11.76 24.77
C ILE A 587 -27.94 -11.84 25.49
N ARG A 588 -28.82 -10.86 25.31
CA ARG A 588 -30.17 -10.86 25.90
C ARG A 588 -31.04 -12.00 25.40
N ASP A 589 -30.86 -12.43 24.16
CA ASP A 589 -31.60 -13.58 23.61
C ASP A 589 -31.04 -14.91 24.13
N LEU A 590 -29.73 -15.00 24.41
CA LEU A 590 -29.11 -16.13 25.09
C LEU A 590 -29.56 -16.25 26.56
N GLU A 591 -29.70 -15.14 27.28
CA GLU A 591 -30.24 -15.07 28.65
C GLU A 591 -31.69 -15.55 28.76
N ARG A 592 -32.46 -15.47 27.67
CA ARG A 592 -33.88 -15.87 27.61
C ARG A 592 -34.09 -17.34 27.27
N LEU A 593 -33.06 -18.05 26.80
CA LEU A 593 -33.18 -19.47 26.49
C LEU A 593 -33.15 -20.32 27.76
N PRO A 594 -33.99 -21.36 27.88
CA PRO A 594 -33.87 -22.32 28.96
C PRO A 594 -32.57 -23.12 28.83
N GLU A 595 -32.04 -23.60 29.96
CA GLU A 595 -30.76 -24.32 29.99
C GLU A 595 -30.76 -25.60 29.15
N SER A 596 -31.94 -26.21 28.95
CA SER A 596 -32.13 -27.38 28.07
C SER A 596 -31.99 -27.08 26.58
N ALA A 597 -32.07 -25.83 26.13
CA ALA A 597 -32.01 -25.43 24.72
C ALA A 597 -30.57 -25.36 24.16
N LEU A 598 -29.72 -26.33 24.52
CA LEU A 598 -28.27 -26.35 24.23
C LEU A 598 -27.94 -26.10 22.75
N GLY A 599 -28.75 -26.61 21.82
CA GLY A 599 -28.56 -26.41 20.38
C GLY A 599 -28.78 -24.96 19.92
N GLU A 600 -29.77 -24.24 20.48
CA GLU A 600 -29.97 -22.82 20.18
C GLU A 600 -28.93 -21.94 20.90
N GLN A 601 -28.56 -22.29 22.12
CA GLN A 601 -27.47 -21.61 22.84
C GLN A 601 -26.14 -21.70 22.06
N ALA A 602 -25.81 -22.87 21.50
CA ALA A 602 -24.62 -23.05 20.68
C ALA A 602 -24.66 -22.19 19.40
N LYS A 603 -25.80 -22.10 18.71
CA LYS A 603 -25.98 -21.22 17.54
C LYS A 603 -25.78 -19.74 17.90
N LEU A 604 -26.42 -19.26 18.98
CA LEU A 604 -26.25 -17.88 19.43
C LEU A 604 -24.79 -17.59 19.78
N ARG A 605 -24.13 -18.47 20.54
CA ARG A 605 -22.71 -18.33 20.91
C ARG A 605 -21.78 -18.34 19.70
N LEU A 606 -22.08 -19.12 18.65
CA LEU A 606 -21.35 -19.09 17.38
C LEU A 606 -21.56 -17.76 16.63
N ALA A 607 -22.79 -17.25 16.54
CA ALA A 607 -23.06 -15.94 15.95
C ALA A 607 -22.34 -14.81 16.72
N MET A 608 -22.35 -14.87 18.05
CA MET A 608 -21.62 -13.96 18.93
C MET A 608 -20.09 -14.04 18.75
N ARG A 609 -19.50 -15.22 18.48
CA ARG A 609 -18.08 -15.35 18.12
C ARG A 609 -17.80 -14.68 16.78
N ASN A 610 -18.63 -14.93 15.76
CA ASN A 610 -18.44 -14.37 14.41
C ASN A 610 -18.43 -12.83 14.44
N LEU A 611 -19.32 -12.19 15.21
CA LEU A 611 -19.30 -10.73 15.40
C LEU A 611 -18.01 -10.23 16.08
N ARG A 612 -17.47 -10.96 17.07
CA ARG A 612 -16.21 -10.61 17.73
C ARG A 612 -15.00 -10.78 16.81
N VAL A 613 -14.96 -11.81 15.97
CA VAL A 613 -13.93 -12.00 14.93
C VAL A 613 -13.96 -10.85 13.90
N GLU A 614 -15.15 -10.42 13.47
CA GLU A 614 -15.28 -9.26 12.57
C GLU A 614 -14.89 -7.93 13.25
N ASN A 615 -15.07 -7.81 14.56
CA ASN A 615 -14.53 -6.68 15.33
C ASN A 615 -13.00 -6.73 15.43
N LEU A 616 -12.38 -7.90 15.68
CA LEU A 616 -10.92 -8.04 15.75
C LEU A 616 -10.24 -7.52 14.47
N LYS A 617 -10.66 -7.99 13.30
CA LYS A 617 -10.23 -7.49 11.98
C LYS A 617 -10.36 -5.96 11.85
N SER A 618 -11.42 -5.40 12.43
CA SER A 618 -11.69 -3.96 12.35
C SER A 618 -10.81 -3.14 13.29
N VAL A 619 -10.40 -3.71 14.43
CA VAL A 619 -9.41 -3.09 15.34
C VAL A 619 -8.01 -3.12 14.72
N GLU A 620 -7.66 -4.19 14.00
CA GLU A 620 -6.43 -4.29 13.20
C GLU A 620 -6.42 -3.25 12.06
N THR A 621 -7.53 -3.07 11.34
CA THR A 621 -7.66 -1.99 10.35
C THR A 621 -7.50 -0.61 10.99
N ILE A 622 -8.08 -0.34 12.16
CA ILE A 622 -7.88 0.94 12.89
C ILE A 622 -6.40 1.12 13.26
N GLU A 623 -5.70 0.07 13.70
CA GLU A 623 -4.29 0.12 14.07
C GLU A 623 -3.36 0.46 12.88
N ILE A 624 -3.72 0.01 11.68
CA ILE A 624 -3.06 0.41 10.42
C ILE A 624 -3.40 1.86 10.07
N LEU A 625 -4.69 2.21 10.01
CA LEU A 625 -5.16 3.55 9.64
C LEU A 625 -4.59 4.63 10.58
N MET A 626 -4.51 4.36 11.89
CA MET A 626 -3.91 5.27 12.88
C MET A 626 -2.40 5.45 12.67
N ARG A 627 -1.69 4.45 12.15
CA ARG A 627 -0.26 4.54 11.82
C ARG A 627 -0.02 5.48 10.65
N ASP A 628 -0.77 5.31 9.56
CA ASP A 628 -0.63 6.16 8.38
C ASP A 628 -1.22 7.57 8.58
N LEU A 629 -2.29 7.71 9.37
CA LEU A 629 -2.82 9.00 9.84
C LEU A 629 -1.72 9.83 10.52
N ASN A 630 -0.99 9.25 11.48
CA ASN A 630 0.08 9.95 12.18
C ASN A 630 1.27 10.26 11.26
N ARG A 631 1.70 9.28 10.45
CA ARG A 631 2.77 9.42 9.44
C ARG A 631 2.49 10.53 8.42
N TRP A 632 1.22 10.79 8.10
CA TRP A 632 0.80 11.91 7.26
C TRP A 632 0.61 13.22 8.04
N TYR A 633 0.11 13.16 9.28
CA TYR A 633 0.01 14.33 10.15
C TYR A 633 1.38 14.95 10.49
N GLU A 634 2.43 14.13 10.64
CA GLU A 634 3.82 14.59 10.78
C GLU A 634 4.29 15.43 9.57
N ARG A 635 3.82 15.09 8.36
CA ARG A 635 4.14 15.80 7.11
C ARG A 635 3.36 17.11 6.92
N VAL A 636 2.34 17.39 7.76
CA VAL A 636 1.67 18.69 7.80
C VAL A 636 2.57 19.69 8.53
N ILE A 637 3.29 20.48 7.74
CA ILE A 637 4.35 21.40 8.22
C ILE A 637 3.90 22.86 8.38
N GLU A 638 2.80 23.28 7.75
CA GLU A 638 2.31 24.66 7.89
C GLU A 638 1.42 24.78 9.16
N PRO A 639 1.71 25.71 10.10
CA PRO A 639 0.95 25.82 11.34
C PRO A 639 -0.55 26.06 11.16
N ALA A 640 -0.94 26.75 10.08
CA ALA A 640 -2.34 27.00 9.77
C ALA A 640 -3.09 25.73 9.33
N ASP A 641 -2.48 24.89 8.50
CA ASP A 641 -3.05 23.59 8.13
C ASP A 641 -3.05 22.64 9.34
N LYS A 642 -1.95 22.59 10.11
CA LYS A 642 -1.80 21.66 11.24
C LYS A 642 -2.80 21.96 12.37
N ALA A 643 -3.03 23.24 12.68
CA ALA A 643 -3.99 23.66 13.70
C ALA A 643 -5.45 23.29 13.38
N LEU A 644 -5.78 23.04 12.11
CA LEU A 644 -7.12 22.56 11.71
C LEU A 644 -7.34 21.07 11.99
N LEU A 645 -6.26 20.29 12.14
CA LEU A 645 -6.29 18.83 12.35
C LEU A 645 -5.88 18.41 13.77
N SER A 646 -5.09 19.24 14.46
CA SER A 646 -4.47 18.89 15.75
C SER A 646 -5.48 18.37 16.78
N GLN A 647 -6.63 19.04 16.94
CA GLN A 647 -7.62 18.69 17.96
C GLN A 647 -8.24 17.30 17.74
N ASP A 648 -8.53 16.95 16.48
CA ASP A 648 -9.20 15.71 16.12
C ASP A 648 -8.20 14.54 16.06
N VAL A 649 -6.99 14.75 15.52
CA VAL A 649 -5.86 13.81 15.58
C VAL A 649 -5.45 13.50 17.02
N GLU A 650 -5.34 14.51 17.90
CA GLU A 650 -5.07 14.30 19.33
C GLU A 650 -6.22 13.59 20.05
N ARG A 651 -7.47 13.71 19.58
CA ARG A 651 -8.61 12.97 20.12
C ARG A 651 -8.56 11.51 19.69
N LEU A 652 -8.23 11.23 18.42
CA LEU A 652 -8.03 9.87 17.93
C LEU A 652 -6.83 9.20 18.60
N ASN A 653 -5.67 9.85 18.70
CA ASN A 653 -4.48 9.29 19.36
C ASN A 653 -4.70 8.94 20.85
N ARG A 654 -5.57 9.67 21.56
CA ARG A 654 -5.96 9.35 22.93
C ARG A 654 -6.93 8.17 23.01
N ARG A 655 -7.92 8.08 22.11
CA ARG A 655 -8.96 7.03 22.14
C ARG A 655 -8.49 5.71 21.52
N MET A 656 -7.80 5.79 20.39
CA MET A 656 -7.21 4.68 19.63
C MET A 656 -5.71 4.53 19.89
N SER A 657 -5.28 4.78 21.13
CA SER A 657 -3.90 4.52 21.54
C SER A 657 -3.58 3.02 21.44
N GLU A 658 -2.32 2.66 21.24
CA GLU A 658 -1.88 1.26 21.18
C GLU A 658 -2.40 0.45 22.38
N ALA A 659 -2.29 0.99 23.61
CA ALA A 659 -2.78 0.34 24.82
C ALA A 659 -4.30 0.09 24.81
N ASN A 660 -5.08 1.03 24.26
CA ASN A 660 -6.55 0.89 24.15
C ASN A 660 -6.94 -0.14 23.08
N LEU A 661 -6.24 -0.17 21.94
CA LEU A 661 -6.48 -1.16 20.89
C LEU A 661 -6.14 -2.58 21.38
N PHE A 662 -5.05 -2.76 22.13
CA PHE A 662 -4.72 -4.03 22.78
C PHE A 662 -5.75 -4.47 23.84
N TYR A 663 -6.31 -3.54 24.62
CA TYR A 663 -7.42 -3.84 25.54
C TYR A 663 -8.65 -4.39 24.80
N ILE A 664 -9.05 -3.76 23.68
CA ILE A 664 -10.20 -4.21 22.88
C ILE A 664 -9.91 -5.58 22.23
N LYS A 665 -8.68 -5.80 21.73
CA LYS A 665 -8.24 -7.11 21.20
C LYS A 665 -8.32 -8.20 22.28
N ALA A 666 -7.75 -7.96 23.46
CA ALA A 666 -7.72 -8.91 24.57
C ALA A 666 -9.15 -9.29 25.04
N ASN A 667 -10.05 -8.32 25.15
CA ASN A 667 -11.46 -8.56 25.47
C ASN A 667 -12.16 -9.47 24.43
N HIS A 668 -11.95 -9.22 23.14
CA HIS A 668 -12.55 -10.06 22.10
C HIS A 668 -11.94 -11.47 22.05
N GLN A 669 -10.63 -11.61 22.25
CA GLN A 669 -9.94 -12.90 22.30
C GLN A 669 -10.35 -13.73 23.53
N LEU A 670 -10.45 -13.11 24.71
CA LEU A 670 -10.87 -13.75 25.96
C LEU A 670 -12.25 -14.40 25.84
N GLU A 671 -13.16 -13.77 25.11
CA GLU A 671 -14.51 -14.27 24.87
C GLU A 671 -14.58 -15.26 23.69
N ASN A 672 -13.63 -15.19 22.75
CA ASN A 672 -13.53 -16.10 21.58
C ASN A 672 -12.82 -17.43 21.88
N ILE A 673 -11.99 -17.50 22.93
CA ILE A 673 -11.10 -18.64 23.22
C ILE A 673 -11.84 -19.96 23.50
N ARG A 674 -13.16 -19.94 23.72
CA ARG A 674 -13.95 -21.12 24.14
C ARG A 674 -14.75 -21.73 23.00
N ARG A 675 -14.70 -23.06 22.89
CA ARG A 675 -15.56 -23.86 21.98
C ARG A 675 -16.89 -24.14 22.65
N HIS A 676 -17.97 -23.71 22.01
CA HIS A 676 -19.34 -23.83 22.51
C HIS A 676 -20.17 -24.92 21.80
N GLU A 677 -19.51 -25.74 20.98
CA GLU A 677 -20.11 -26.87 20.26
C GLU A 677 -20.27 -28.11 21.16
N ASN A 678 -19.35 -28.31 22.12
CA ASN A 678 -19.27 -29.48 22.98
C ASN A 678 -19.91 -29.28 24.38
N ILE A 679 -20.84 -28.33 24.54
CA ILE A 679 -21.47 -28.00 25.84
C ILE A 679 -22.19 -29.21 26.48
N ALA A 680 -22.61 -30.20 25.68
CA ALA A 680 -23.26 -31.42 26.16
C ALA A 680 -22.30 -32.50 26.72
N ASP A 681 -20.97 -32.36 26.57
CA ASP A 681 -20.00 -33.24 27.22
C ASP A 681 -19.90 -32.85 28.71
N VAL A 682 -19.98 -33.83 29.63
CA VAL A 682 -19.93 -33.59 31.09
C VAL A 682 -18.64 -32.86 31.52
N SER A 683 -17.54 -33.02 30.78
CA SER A 683 -16.30 -32.26 31.01
C SER A 683 -16.44 -30.75 30.80
N TRP A 684 -17.49 -30.27 30.10
CA TRP A 684 -17.79 -28.83 29.97
C TRP A 684 -18.14 -28.20 31.32
N LEU A 685 -18.87 -28.91 32.19
CA LEU A 685 -19.22 -28.43 33.54
C LEU A 685 -17.96 -28.04 34.34
N PHE A 686 -16.99 -28.96 34.35
CA PHE A 686 -15.74 -28.83 35.06
C PHE A 686 -14.87 -27.68 34.51
N PHE A 687 -14.74 -27.60 33.18
CA PHE A 687 -14.05 -26.50 32.51
C PHE A 687 -14.73 -25.15 32.77
N HIS A 688 -16.05 -25.07 32.62
CA HIS A 688 -16.82 -23.84 32.76
C HIS A 688 -16.71 -23.23 34.16
N ARG A 689 -16.80 -24.08 35.20
CA ARG A 689 -16.64 -23.72 36.62
C ARG A 689 -15.29 -23.05 36.91
N GLN A 690 -14.19 -23.62 36.41
CA GLN A 690 -12.84 -23.04 36.54
C GLN A 690 -12.71 -21.75 35.73
N ALA A 691 -13.14 -21.78 34.47
CA ALA A 691 -12.87 -20.72 33.52
C ALA A 691 -13.65 -19.43 33.79
N ASP A 692 -14.87 -19.49 34.32
CA ASP A 692 -15.70 -18.29 34.47
C ASP A 692 -15.20 -17.31 35.53
N GLY A 693 -14.82 -17.79 36.72
CA GLY A 693 -14.25 -16.92 37.77
C GLY A 693 -12.92 -16.29 37.35
N LEU A 694 -12.08 -17.03 36.62
CA LEU A 694 -10.79 -16.54 36.13
C LEU A 694 -10.93 -15.57 34.94
N SER A 695 -11.84 -15.83 33.99
CA SER A 695 -12.18 -14.87 32.93
C SER A 695 -12.79 -13.58 33.49
N LEU A 696 -13.64 -13.67 34.52
CA LEU A 696 -14.27 -12.49 35.14
C LEU A 696 -13.24 -11.58 35.83
N ARG A 697 -12.34 -12.17 36.64
CA ARG A 697 -11.25 -11.39 37.29
C ARG A 697 -10.31 -10.78 36.26
N LEU A 698 -9.94 -11.51 35.20
CA LEU A 698 -9.16 -10.93 34.10
C LEU A 698 -9.89 -9.75 33.47
N HIS A 699 -11.18 -9.86 33.15
CA HIS A 699 -11.95 -8.76 32.56
C HIS A 699 -11.98 -7.51 33.47
N ARG A 700 -12.17 -7.69 34.78
CA ARG A 700 -12.11 -6.58 35.77
C ARG A 700 -10.73 -5.93 35.83
N ALA A 701 -9.66 -6.73 35.84
CA ALA A 701 -8.29 -6.23 35.83
C ALA A 701 -7.95 -5.46 34.54
N MET A 702 -8.37 -5.97 33.38
CA MET A 702 -8.19 -5.31 32.08
C MET A 702 -8.98 -3.99 31.99
N ASN A 703 -10.26 -4.00 32.40
CA ASN A 703 -11.07 -2.77 32.47
C ASN A 703 -10.49 -1.75 33.45
N SER A 704 -9.95 -2.19 34.58
CA SER A 704 -9.32 -1.30 35.58
C SER A 704 -8.03 -0.67 35.05
N GLN A 705 -7.18 -1.42 34.34
CA GLN A 705 -6.00 -0.86 33.66
C GLN A 705 -6.39 0.17 32.58
N TYR A 706 -7.39 -0.15 31.74
CA TYR A 706 -7.88 0.73 30.70
C TYR A 706 -8.46 2.04 31.29
N SER A 707 -9.34 1.91 32.28
CA SER A 707 -10.03 3.04 32.93
C SER A 707 -9.12 3.92 33.80
N LEU A 708 -7.89 3.48 34.11
CA LEU A 708 -6.98 4.16 35.02
C LEU A 708 -6.57 5.58 34.56
N SER A 709 -6.62 5.85 33.25
CA SER A 709 -6.33 7.17 32.68
C SER A 709 -7.44 8.22 32.90
N GLU A 710 -8.65 7.77 33.21
CA GLU A 710 -9.86 8.60 33.45
C GLU A 710 -10.16 8.74 34.96
N ALA A 711 -9.27 8.23 35.83
CA ALA A 711 -9.51 8.03 37.24
C ALA A 711 -8.73 9.00 38.16
N ALA A 712 -9.41 9.52 39.18
CA ALA A 712 -8.75 10.23 40.28
C ALA A 712 -7.89 9.24 41.08
N THR A 713 -6.55 9.37 40.98
CA THR A 713 -5.60 8.47 41.64
C THR A 713 -4.39 9.19 42.23
N THR A 714 -3.98 8.73 43.41
CA THR A 714 -2.62 8.96 43.94
C THR A 714 -1.62 8.01 43.27
N VAL A 715 -0.32 8.30 43.37
CA VAL A 715 0.75 7.39 42.88
C VAL A 715 0.63 6.00 43.51
N THR A 716 0.31 5.93 44.80
CA THR A 716 0.11 4.67 45.53
C THR A 716 -1.09 3.87 44.97
N GLN A 717 -2.25 4.51 44.79
CA GLN A 717 -3.43 3.85 44.22
C GLN A 717 -3.20 3.39 42.78
N ARG A 718 -2.57 4.23 41.94
CA ARG A 718 -2.16 3.88 40.57
C ARG A 718 -1.28 2.63 40.57
N ASN A 719 -0.25 2.61 41.41
CA ASN A 719 0.68 1.50 41.49
C ASN A 719 0.04 0.23 42.08
N GLN A 720 -0.94 0.35 42.99
CA GLN A 720 -1.70 -0.79 43.51
C GLN A 720 -2.61 -1.40 42.43
N VAL A 721 -3.36 -0.59 41.68
CA VAL A 721 -4.16 -1.09 40.54
C VAL A 721 -3.26 -1.81 39.53
N LEU A 722 -2.13 -1.21 39.14
CA LEU A 722 -1.19 -1.81 38.20
C LEU A 722 -0.49 -3.07 38.74
N GLN A 723 -0.33 -3.21 40.07
CA GLN A 723 0.16 -4.44 40.71
C GLN A 723 -0.92 -5.53 40.65
N ASN A 724 -2.15 -5.23 41.09
CA ASN A 724 -3.27 -6.18 41.03
C ASN A 724 -3.55 -6.69 39.61
N CYS A 725 -3.40 -5.84 38.58
CA CYS A 725 -3.48 -6.25 37.19
C CYS A 725 -2.44 -7.33 36.84
N LEU A 726 -1.17 -7.13 37.22
CA LEU A 726 -0.10 -8.09 36.99
C LEU A 726 -0.34 -9.39 37.76
N ASP A 727 -0.78 -9.29 39.02
CA ASP A 727 -1.12 -10.43 39.88
C ASP A 727 -2.34 -11.22 39.37
N THR A 728 -3.13 -10.65 38.46
CA THR A 728 -4.23 -11.33 37.77
C THR A 728 -3.79 -11.96 36.44
N TYR A 729 -2.97 -11.25 35.66
CA TYR A 729 -2.61 -11.64 34.30
C TYR A 729 -1.71 -12.88 34.24
N GLU A 730 -0.70 -12.96 35.12
CA GLU A 730 0.26 -14.07 35.08
C GLU A 730 -0.36 -15.42 35.54
N PRO A 731 -1.16 -15.48 36.64
CA PRO A 731 -1.93 -16.67 36.95
C PRO A 731 -2.93 -17.04 35.85
N PHE A 732 -3.64 -16.09 35.25
CA PHE A 732 -4.57 -16.40 34.15
C PHE A 732 -3.87 -17.07 32.96
N LEU A 733 -2.70 -16.58 32.56
CA LEU A 733 -1.91 -17.18 31.47
C LEU A 733 -1.46 -18.62 31.80
N ARG A 734 -1.12 -18.90 33.07
CA ARG A 734 -0.82 -20.26 33.55
C ARG A 734 -2.06 -21.17 33.49
N GLU A 735 -3.21 -20.68 33.96
CA GLU A 735 -4.47 -21.41 33.97
C GLU A 735 -4.96 -21.76 32.56
N VAL A 736 -4.90 -20.83 31.59
CA VAL A 736 -5.26 -21.14 30.20
C VAL A 736 -4.33 -22.19 29.59
N ARG A 737 -3.03 -22.19 29.93
CA ARG A 737 -2.07 -23.24 29.50
C ARG A 737 -2.42 -24.60 30.12
N ILE A 738 -2.92 -24.64 31.37
CA ILE A 738 -3.47 -25.84 31.99
C ILE A 738 -4.72 -26.30 31.24
N TRP A 739 -5.69 -25.42 31.00
CA TRP A 739 -6.93 -25.79 30.30
C TRP A 739 -6.67 -26.29 28.88
N ALA A 740 -5.64 -25.79 28.19
CA ALA A 740 -5.21 -26.31 26.88
C ALA A 740 -4.73 -27.77 26.95
N ALA A 741 -4.15 -28.21 28.07
CA ALA A 741 -3.82 -29.61 28.32
C ALA A 741 -5.00 -30.43 28.88
N THR A 742 -5.80 -29.85 29.78
CA THR A 742 -6.86 -30.54 30.51
C THR A 742 -8.17 -30.66 29.68
N TYR A 743 -8.55 -29.65 28.89
CA TYR A 743 -9.78 -29.60 28.08
C TYR A 743 -9.57 -29.04 26.65
N PRO A 744 -8.67 -29.61 25.82
CA PRO A 744 -8.44 -29.13 24.45
C PRO A 744 -9.72 -29.11 23.57
N GLN A 745 -10.71 -29.96 23.86
CA GLN A 745 -11.99 -30.01 23.15
C GLN A 745 -12.92 -28.80 23.42
N HIS A 746 -12.64 -28.02 24.47
CA HIS A 746 -13.45 -26.87 24.91
C HIS A 746 -12.78 -25.51 24.60
N LEU A 747 -11.63 -25.52 23.90
CA LEU A 747 -10.84 -24.33 23.60
C LEU A 747 -10.51 -24.20 22.11
N GLN A 748 -10.47 -22.95 21.63
CA GLN A 748 -9.89 -22.59 20.34
C GLN A 748 -8.36 -22.51 20.51
N LEU A 749 -7.68 -23.65 20.41
CA LEU A 749 -6.21 -23.73 20.57
C LEU A 749 -5.44 -22.89 19.51
N ASP A 750 -6.10 -22.61 18.39
CA ASP A 750 -5.69 -21.71 17.31
C ASP A 750 -5.69 -20.22 17.71
N GLU A 751 -6.63 -19.80 18.56
CA GLU A 751 -6.73 -18.41 19.08
C GLU A 751 -5.79 -18.17 20.28
N LEU A 752 -5.28 -19.24 20.90
CA LEU A 752 -4.49 -19.19 22.13
C LEU A 752 -3.23 -18.31 22.05
N PRO A 753 -2.37 -18.40 21.01
CA PRO A 753 -1.18 -17.55 20.93
C PRO A 753 -1.53 -16.06 20.85
N ALA A 754 -2.64 -15.71 20.21
CA ALA A 754 -3.09 -14.34 20.05
C ALA A 754 -3.60 -13.75 21.38
N LEU A 755 -4.36 -14.53 22.16
CA LEU A 755 -4.76 -14.16 23.53
C LEU A 755 -3.54 -14.01 24.46
N GLN A 756 -2.58 -14.92 24.39
CA GLN A 756 -1.36 -14.84 25.20
C GLN A 756 -0.59 -13.56 24.89
N ALA A 757 -0.32 -13.27 23.60
CA ALA A 757 0.39 -12.07 23.19
C ALA A 757 -0.30 -10.76 23.62
N ALA A 758 -1.64 -10.70 23.59
CA ALA A 758 -2.38 -9.52 24.01
C ALA A 758 -2.29 -9.27 25.53
N ILE A 759 -2.44 -10.32 26.35
CA ILE A 759 -2.32 -10.21 27.82
C ILE A 759 -0.86 -9.92 28.22
N GLU A 760 0.12 -10.57 27.58
CA GLU A 760 1.55 -10.30 27.82
C GLU A 760 1.92 -8.85 27.46
N LYS A 761 1.33 -8.29 26.39
CA LYS A 761 1.44 -6.87 26.04
C LYS A 761 0.78 -5.95 27.07
N MET A 762 -0.43 -6.29 27.57
CA MET A 762 -1.08 -5.52 28.65
C MET A 762 -0.26 -5.54 29.95
N ALA A 763 0.34 -6.68 30.30
CA ALA A 763 1.28 -6.81 31.41
C ALA A 763 2.57 -5.99 31.19
N GLY A 764 3.11 -5.99 29.95
CA GLY A 764 4.22 -5.12 29.56
C GLY A 764 3.89 -3.63 29.74
N ASN A 765 2.71 -3.21 29.30
CA ASN A 765 2.22 -1.85 29.48
C ASN A 765 2.03 -1.50 30.97
N ALA A 766 1.53 -2.43 31.79
CA ALA A 766 1.36 -2.22 33.23
C ALA A 766 2.71 -2.09 33.98
N ARG A 767 3.71 -2.93 33.65
CA ARG A 767 5.09 -2.80 34.16
C ARG A 767 5.68 -1.44 33.80
N SER A 768 5.61 -1.04 32.53
CA SER A 768 6.11 0.26 32.05
C SER A 768 5.41 1.45 32.74
N ALA A 769 4.10 1.37 32.94
CA ALA A 769 3.31 2.43 33.58
C ALA A 769 3.60 2.63 35.08
N ARG A 770 4.27 1.68 35.74
CA ARG A 770 4.79 1.83 37.12
C ARG A 770 6.17 2.47 37.20
N LEU A 771 6.98 2.36 36.14
CA LEU A 771 8.31 2.97 36.04
C LEU A 771 8.24 4.45 35.64
N LEU A 772 7.23 4.81 34.83
CA LEU A 772 7.00 6.19 34.39
C LEU A 772 6.38 7.05 35.52
N PRO A 773 6.81 8.31 35.69
CA PRO A 773 6.20 9.22 36.64
C PRO A 773 4.72 9.45 36.30
N ALA A 774 3.89 9.67 37.34
CA ALA A 774 2.46 9.85 37.16
C ALA A 774 2.15 11.18 36.45
N THR A 775 1.81 11.09 35.17
CA THR A 775 1.22 12.19 34.39
C THR A 775 -0.08 12.66 35.05
N ARG A 776 -0.22 13.97 35.26
CA ARG A 776 -1.50 14.56 35.66
C ARG A 776 -2.53 14.34 34.55
N PRO A 777 -3.77 13.90 34.87
CA PRO A 777 -4.88 13.93 33.92
C PRO A 777 -5.13 15.35 33.41
N ALA A 778 -5.73 15.46 32.22
CA ALA A 778 -6.18 16.75 31.73
C ALA A 778 -7.36 17.25 32.57
N ALA A 779 -7.45 18.56 32.77
CA ALA A 779 -8.59 19.16 33.47
C ALA A 779 -9.89 18.82 32.71
N GLY A 780 -10.87 18.24 33.42
CA GLY A 780 -12.14 17.81 32.85
C GLY A 780 -12.19 16.38 32.28
N THR A 781 -11.10 15.58 32.32
CA THR A 781 -11.14 14.17 31.87
C THR A 781 -11.17 13.14 33.01
N ILE A 782 -11.36 13.59 34.25
CA ILE A 782 -11.47 12.71 35.43
C ILE A 782 -12.96 12.46 35.69
N THR A 783 -13.43 11.24 35.39
CA THR A 783 -14.83 10.82 35.59
C THR A 783 -14.97 9.57 36.47
N LYS A 784 -13.85 8.89 36.76
CA LYS A 784 -13.81 7.65 37.54
C LYS A 784 -13.01 7.82 38.83
N LYS A 785 -13.16 6.88 39.77
CA LYS A 785 -12.34 6.77 40.98
C LYS A 785 -11.95 5.32 41.23
N VAL A 786 -10.92 5.13 42.06
CA VAL A 786 -10.52 3.82 42.57
C VAL A 786 -11.36 3.45 43.80
N PHE A 787 -11.84 2.22 43.86
CA PHE A 787 -12.52 1.62 45.01
C PHE A 787 -11.97 0.21 45.30
N THR A 788 -12.31 -0.38 46.45
CA THR A 788 -11.81 -1.70 46.88
C THR A 788 -12.98 -2.61 47.24
N THR A 789 -13.02 -3.83 46.69
CA THR A 789 -14.11 -4.79 46.91
C THR A 789 -14.03 -5.45 48.30
N GLU A 790 -15.09 -6.16 48.69
CA GLU A 790 -15.11 -7.03 49.86
C GLU A 790 -13.94 -8.03 49.87
N ASP A 791 -13.62 -8.64 48.72
CA ASP A 791 -12.48 -9.54 48.50
C ASP A 791 -11.10 -8.84 48.55
N GLY A 792 -11.06 -7.51 48.48
CA GLY A 792 -9.82 -6.73 48.41
C GLY A 792 -9.32 -6.42 46.99
N GLU A 793 -10.05 -6.81 45.94
CA GLU A 793 -9.75 -6.37 44.57
C GLU A 793 -9.83 -4.83 44.50
N THR A 794 -8.83 -4.18 43.92
CA THR A 794 -8.84 -2.71 43.71
C THR A 794 -9.22 -2.41 42.27
N LEU A 795 -10.37 -1.76 42.09
CA LEU A 795 -11.08 -1.58 40.81
C LEU A 795 -11.29 -0.10 40.48
N VAL A 796 -11.66 0.20 39.23
CA VAL A 796 -11.89 1.57 38.72
C VAL A 796 -13.29 1.70 38.14
N GLY A 797 -14.12 2.58 38.73
CA GLY A 797 -15.51 2.79 38.32
C GLY A 797 -15.96 4.24 38.42
N VAL A 798 -17.18 4.51 37.94
CA VAL A 798 -17.87 5.80 38.12
C VAL A 798 -18.57 5.77 39.48
N GLU A 799 -18.36 6.80 40.32
CA GLU A 799 -19.04 6.92 41.62
C GLU A 799 -20.48 7.45 41.40
N SER A 800 -21.47 6.77 41.97
CA SER A 800 -22.86 7.21 42.04
C SER A 800 -23.34 7.21 43.50
N TRP A 801 -24.35 8.02 43.79
CA TRP A 801 -25.02 8.05 45.09
C TRP A 801 -26.42 7.48 44.95
N GLU A 802 -26.77 6.48 45.75
CA GLU A 802 -28.14 5.96 45.80
C GLU A 802 -28.95 6.76 46.83
N PRO A 803 -29.89 7.62 46.40
CA PRO A 803 -30.62 8.50 47.33
C PRO A 803 -31.54 7.74 48.29
N THR A 804 -32.01 6.55 47.94
CA THR A 804 -32.98 5.77 48.72
C THR A 804 -32.35 5.09 49.93
N THR A 805 -31.17 4.48 49.77
CA THR A 805 -30.44 3.79 50.84
C THR A 805 -29.31 4.63 51.46
N GLN A 806 -29.01 5.80 50.87
CA GLN A 806 -27.96 6.72 51.32
C GLN A 806 -26.56 6.08 51.40
N VAL A 807 -26.22 5.30 50.37
CA VAL A 807 -24.94 4.63 50.21
C VAL A 807 -24.22 5.10 48.94
N ARG A 808 -22.89 5.03 48.96
CA ARG A 808 -22.09 5.17 47.74
C ARG A 808 -22.20 3.88 46.94
N GLN A 809 -22.29 4.03 45.63
CA GLN A 809 -22.20 2.95 44.68
C GLN A 809 -21.12 3.25 43.63
N PHE A 810 -20.60 2.19 43.00
CA PHE A 810 -19.68 2.27 41.87
C PHE A 810 -20.19 1.45 40.70
N GLN A 811 -20.12 2.02 39.50
CA GLN A 811 -20.53 1.35 38.26
C GLN A 811 -19.32 1.12 37.35
N GLN A 812 -19.19 -0.10 36.80
CA GLN A 812 -18.18 -0.42 35.79
C GLN A 812 -18.68 -1.44 34.74
N PRO A 813 -18.07 -1.48 33.53
CA PRO A 813 -18.31 -2.55 32.57
C PRO A 813 -17.82 -3.91 33.09
N GLY A 814 -18.76 -4.84 33.25
CA GLY A 814 -18.55 -6.26 33.54
C GLY A 814 -18.50 -7.13 32.28
N LYS A 815 -18.40 -8.44 32.51
CA LYS A 815 -18.30 -9.46 31.44
C LYS A 815 -19.46 -9.34 30.44
N GLY A 816 -19.16 -9.49 29.15
CA GLY A 816 -20.14 -9.38 28.06
C GLY A 816 -20.71 -7.97 27.83
N GLY A 817 -20.32 -6.95 28.60
CA GLY A 817 -20.88 -5.59 28.51
C GLY A 817 -22.09 -5.35 29.42
N MET A 818 -22.37 -6.24 30.36
CA MET A 818 -23.27 -5.94 31.50
C MET A 818 -22.61 -4.88 32.38
N ASN A 819 -23.37 -3.97 33.01
CA ASN A 819 -22.81 -3.09 34.04
C ASN A 819 -22.82 -3.80 35.41
N GLU A 820 -21.67 -3.89 36.07
CA GLU A 820 -21.60 -4.25 37.49
C GLU A 820 -21.91 -3.02 38.36
N VAL A 821 -22.75 -3.19 39.38
CA VAL A 821 -23.11 -2.19 40.38
C VAL A 821 -22.62 -2.65 41.75
N TRP A 822 -21.68 -1.90 42.30
CA TRP A 822 -21.01 -2.17 43.57
C TRP A 822 -21.52 -1.22 44.64
N GLU A 823 -21.80 -1.69 45.85
CA GLU A 823 -22.36 -0.88 46.96
C GLU A 823 -21.44 -0.88 48.18
N GLN A 824 -21.32 0.28 48.85
CA GLN A 824 -20.48 0.42 50.03
C GLN A 824 -21.04 -0.34 51.24
N ASP A 825 -20.20 -1.16 51.87
CA ASP A 825 -20.49 -1.85 53.13
C ASP A 825 -20.16 -0.98 54.36
N ARG A 826 -20.47 -1.49 55.56
CA ARG A 826 -20.19 -0.78 56.83
C ARG A 826 -18.69 -0.61 57.15
N ASN A 827 -17.82 -1.36 56.47
CA ASN A 827 -16.37 -1.30 56.63
C ASN A 827 -15.71 -0.36 55.60
N GLY A 828 -16.50 0.22 54.68
CA GLY A 828 -16.01 1.08 53.60
C GLY A 828 -15.49 0.31 52.36
N LYS A 829 -15.58 -1.03 52.36
CA LYS A 829 -15.36 -1.88 51.19
C LYS A 829 -16.62 -1.89 50.31
N PHE A 830 -16.57 -2.54 49.15
CA PHE A 830 -17.67 -2.58 48.20
C PHE A 830 -18.09 -4.00 47.84
N ARG A 831 -19.39 -4.30 47.97
CA ARG A 831 -20.02 -5.59 47.62
C ARG A 831 -20.72 -5.52 46.27
N LEU A 832 -20.79 -6.61 45.52
CA LEU A 832 -21.47 -6.63 44.21
C LEU A 832 -22.98 -6.84 44.39
N LEU A 833 -23.81 -5.88 43.96
CA LEU A 833 -25.29 -5.96 44.09
C LEU A 833 -25.94 -6.84 43.03
N ASN A 834 -25.38 -6.85 41.82
CA ASN A 834 -25.85 -7.66 40.70
C ASN A 834 -24.76 -8.67 40.28
N PRO A 835 -24.45 -9.68 41.13
CA PRO A 835 -23.56 -10.75 40.70
C PRO A 835 -24.15 -11.40 39.44
N PRO A 836 -23.32 -11.78 38.46
CA PRO A 836 -23.80 -12.57 37.34
C PRO A 836 -24.47 -13.83 37.91
N ALA A 837 -25.67 -14.16 37.41
CA ALA A 837 -26.44 -15.28 37.92
C ALA A 837 -25.54 -16.52 37.99
N PRO A 838 -25.49 -17.24 39.13
CA PRO A 838 -24.73 -18.48 39.20
C PRO A 838 -25.21 -19.39 38.08
N ALA A 839 -24.30 -19.78 37.17
CA ALA A 839 -24.60 -20.81 36.18
C ALA A 839 -25.10 -22.02 36.97
N ALA A 840 -26.35 -22.44 36.75
CA ALA A 840 -26.93 -23.45 37.62
C ALA A 840 -26.10 -24.72 37.49
N GLU A 841 -25.74 -25.35 38.63
CA GLU A 841 -25.17 -26.68 38.56
C GLU A 841 -26.23 -27.58 37.91
N PRO A 842 -25.99 -28.18 36.73
CA PRO A 842 -27.04 -28.81 35.95
C PRO A 842 -27.77 -29.85 36.80
N THR A 843 -29.03 -29.58 37.11
CA THR A 843 -29.70 -30.11 38.32
C THR A 843 -29.98 -31.61 38.28
N ALA A 844 -29.66 -32.26 37.15
CA ALA A 844 -29.63 -33.70 36.97
C ALA A 844 -28.49 -34.10 36.01
N VAL A 845 -27.22 -33.98 36.46
CA VAL A 845 -26.13 -34.75 35.84
C VAL A 845 -26.35 -36.22 36.16
N ASP A 846 -26.77 -37.00 35.16
CA ASP A 846 -26.90 -38.46 35.23
C ASP A 846 -25.63 -39.09 35.81
N LEU A 847 -25.79 -39.79 36.95
CA LEU A 847 -24.71 -40.44 37.68
C LEU A 847 -23.88 -41.37 36.79
N ASN A 848 -24.51 -42.06 35.84
CA ASN A 848 -23.80 -42.96 34.91
C ASN A 848 -22.88 -42.18 33.97
N ARG A 849 -23.29 -40.98 33.53
CA ARG A 849 -22.45 -40.08 32.72
C ARG A 849 -21.31 -39.49 33.54
N LEU A 850 -21.53 -39.17 34.81
CA LEU A 850 -20.48 -38.69 35.71
C LEU A 850 -19.45 -39.79 36.01
N ILE A 851 -19.89 -41.02 36.26
CA ILE A 851 -19.02 -42.21 36.42
C ILE A 851 -18.20 -42.43 35.14
N ALA A 852 -18.83 -42.35 33.96
CA ALA A 852 -18.15 -42.50 32.68
C ALA A 852 -17.12 -41.37 32.41
N GLU A 853 -17.43 -40.11 32.75
CA GLU A 853 -16.49 -39.00 32.62
C GLU A 853 -15.31 -39.13 33.58
N ALA A 854 -15.55 -39.51 34.84
CA ALA A 854 -14.49 -39.71 35.83
C ALA A 854 -13.58 -40.90 35.47
N GLY A 855 -14.13 -41.99 34.96
CA GLY A 855 -13.35 -43.12 34.42
C GLY A 855 -12.52 -42.72 33.19
N LYS A 856 -13.12 -41.98 32.25
CA LYS A 856 -12.41 -41.38 31.09
C LYS A 856 -11.29 -40.44 31.54
N ARG A 857 -11.47 -39.68 32.63
CA ARG A 857 -10.46 -38.80 33.22
C ARG A 857 -9.29 -39.58 33.83
N LEU A 858 -9.56 -40.61 34.62
CA LEU A 858 -8.51 -41.48 35.18
C LEU A 858 -7.67 -42.14 34.08
N ASN A 859 -8.32 -42.63 33.02
CA ASN A 859 -7.66 -43.28 31.90
C ASN A 859 -6.78 -42.33 31.07
N SER A 860 -7.03 -41.01 31.10
CA SER A 860 -6.23 -40.01 30.37
C SER A 860 -5.05 -39.41 31.18
N LEU A 861 -4.86 -39.84 32.43
CA LEU A 861 -3.76 -39.35 33.27
C LEU A 861 -2.35 -39.66 32.70
N PRO A 862 -2.05 -40.83 32.08
CA PRO A 862 -0.75 -41.06 31.45
C PRO A 862 -0.45 -40.05 30.33
N ASP A 863 -1.44 -39.74 29.49
CA ASP A 863 -1.31 -38.74 28.43
C ASP A 863 -1.15 -37.33 28.99
N TYR A 864 -1.75 -37.04 30.16
CA TYR A 864 -1.54 -35.78 30.86
C TYR A 864 -0.11 -35.67 31.43
N GLU A 865 0.34 -36.66 32.21
CA GLU A 865 1.69 -36.70 32.80
C GLU A 865 2.79 -36.66 31.72
N SER A 866 2.56 -37.32 30.57
CA SER A 866 3.43 -37.26 29.37
C SER A 866 3.52 -35.85 28.78
N ARG A 867 2.40 -35.12 28.66
CA ARG A 867 2.38 -33.74 28.15
C ARG A 867 3.02 -32.74 29.13
N VAL A 868 2.81 -32.88 30.45
CA VAL A 868 3.54 -32.08 31.45
C VAL A 868 5.05 -32.35 31.37
N THR A 869 5.46 -33.60 31.19
CA THR A 869 6.88 -33.98 30.98
C THR A 869 7.45 -33.38 29.68
N THR A 870 6.64 -33.27 28.63
CA THR A 870 7.00 -32.60 27.37
C THR A 870 7.24 -31.10 27.60
N TYR A 871 6.39 -30.42 28.36
CA TYR A 871 6.58 -29.01 28.73
C TYR A 871 7.82 -28.79 29.61
N ALA A 872 8.18 -29.75 30.47
CA ALA A 872 9.43 -29.71 31.22
C ALA A 872 10.65 -29.72 30.28
N GLY A 873 10.64 -30.58 29.26
CA GLY A 873 11.65 -30.59 28.18
C GLY A 873 11.72 -29.30 27.36
N GLN A 874 10.62 -28.54 27.30
CA GLN A 874 10.55 -27.21 26.65
C GLN A 874 11.00 -26.06 27.56
N ASN A 875 11.61 -26.35 28.73
CA ASN A 875 12.05 -25.37 29.73
C ASN A 875 10.91 -24.54 30.36
N MET A 876 9.70 -25.10 30.48
CA MET A 876 8.65 -24.52 31.32
C MET A 876 9.14 -24.33 32.77
N LEU A 877 8.66 -23.27 33.44
CA LEU A 877 9.09 -22.93 34.79
C LEU A 877 8.75 -24.06 35.79
N PRO A 878 9.64 -24.38 36.75
CA PRO A 878 9.41 -25.42 37.75
C PRO A 878 8.09 -25.27 38.52
N VAL A 879 7.71 -24.03 38.86
CA VAL A 879 6.46 -23.73 39.57
C VAL A 879 5.21 -23.98 38.72
N ASP A 880 5.28 -23.71 37.40
CA ASP A 880 4.18 -23.96 36.48
C ASP A 880 3.92 -25.47 36.37
N LEU A 881 4.98 -26.28 36.22
CA LEU A 881 4.90 -27.75 36.13
C LEU A 881 4.26 -28.39 37.38
N GLN A 882 4.62 -27.91 38.58
CA GLN A 882 3.94 -28.34 39.81
C GLN A 882 2.47 -27.92 39.80
N HIS A 883 2.18 -26.67 39.40
CA HIS A 883 0.82 -26.14 39.40
C HIS A 883 -0.10 -26.90 38.42
N MET A 884 0.40 -27.33 37.26
CA MET A 884 -0.33 -28.22 36.35
C MET A 884 -0.79 -29.50 37.07
N LEU A 885 0.14 -30.24 37.69
CA LEU A 885 -0.15 -31.51 38.34
C LEU A 885 -0.99 -31.35 39.64
N ILE A 886 -0.87 -30.21 40.33
CA ILE A 886 -1.75 -29.87 41.47
C ILE A 886 -3.17 -29.52 40.99
N SER A 887 -3.32 -28.79 39.89
CA SER A 887 -4.62 -28.45 39.32
C SER A 887 -5.37 -29.70 38.85
N GLU A 888 -4.68 -30.61 38.15
CA GLU A 888 -5.25 -31.90 37.76
C GLU A 888 -5.66 -32.72 39.00
N ALA A 889 -4.85 -32.73 40.06
CA ALA A 889 -5.21 -33.38 41.31
C ALA A 889 -6.46 -32.79 41.97
N HIS A 890 -6.68 -31.47 41.88
CA HIS A 890 -7.91 -30.83 42.36
C HIS A 890 -9.14 -31.22 41.52
N GLU A 891 -8.98 -31.36 40.21
CA GLU A 891 -10.05 -31.82 39.32
C GLU A 891 -10.45 -33.28 39.55
N LEU A 892 -9.52 -34.16 39.96
CA LEU A 892 -9.86 -35.52 40.42
C LEU A 892 -10.57 -35.51 41.78
N LEU A 893 -10.16 -34.64 42.71
CA LEU A 893 -10.79 -34.53 44.03
C LEU A 893 -12.23 -34.00 43.93
N TYR A 894 -12.46 -32.95 43.12
CA TYR A 894 -13.81 -32.41 42.91
C TYR A 894 -14.75 -33.42 42.21
N ARG A 895 -14.23 -34.28 41.31
CA ARG A 895 -14.97 -35.45 40.80
C ARG A 895 -15.32 -36.45 41.90
N ALA A 896 -14.36 -36.77 42.77
CA ALA A 896 -14.57 -37.71 43.88
C ALA A 896 -15.61 -37.18 44.88
N GLU A 897 -15.60 -35.86 45.15
CA GLU A 897 -16.60 -35.18 45.97
C GLU A 897 -17.98 -35.21 45.32
N ARG A 898 -18.10 -34.90 44.01
CA ARG A 898 -19.39 -34.92 43.32
C ARG A 898 -19.97 -36.33 43.15
N LEU A 899 -19.13 -37.34 42.99
CA LEU A 899 -19.55 -38.75 43.03
C LEU A 899 -19.99 -39.17 44.43
N GLN A 900 -19.31 -38.71 45.50
CA GLN A 900 -19.74 -38.96 46.88
C GLN A 900 -21.06 -38.24 47.23
N GLN A 901 -21.32 -37.06 46.67
CA GLN A 901 -22.61 -36.35 46.81
C GLN A 901 -23.80 -37.05 46.14
N LEU A 902 -23.54 -38.07 45.31
CA LEU A 902 -24.54 -38.83 44.55
C LEU A 902 -24.48 -40.34 44.88
N ASP A 903 -23.97 -40.69 46.07
CA ASP A 903 -23.87 -42.05 46.61
C ASP A 903 -23.25 -43.09 45.64
N ALA A 904 -22.23 -42.66 44.88
CA ALA A 904 -21.53 -43.51 43.91
C ALA A 904 -20.63 -44.59 44.55
N GLU A 905 -20.23 -45.57 43.74
CA GLU A 905 -19.39 -46.70 44.12
C GLU A 905 -18.03 -46.25 44.75
N PRO A 906 -17.69 -46.72 45.97
CA PRO A 906 -16.50 -46.25 46.71
C PRO A 906 -15.14 -46.47 46.03
N GLY A 907 -14.98 -47.53 45.24
CA GLY A 907 -13.75 -47.88 44.54
C GLY A 907 -13.31 -46.81 43.53
N LEU A 908 -14.24 -46.26 42.74
CA LEU A 908 -13.96 -45.13 41.85
C LEU A 908 -13.58 -43.86 42.63
N ILE A 909 -14.33 -43.54 43.69
CA ILE A 909 -14.07 -42.38 44.56
C ILE A 909 -12.66 -42.47 45.19
N LYS A 910 -12.26 -43.67 45.63
CA LYS A 910 -10.90 -43.93 46.13
C LYS A 910 -9.85 -43.77 45.04
N SER A 911 -10.06 -44.35 43.86
CA SER A 911 -9.11 -44.31 42.73
C SER A 911 -8.78 -42.89 42.27
N LEU A 912 -9.78 -41.99 42.32
CA LEU A 912 -9.61 -40.55 42.08
C LEU A 912 -8.74 -39.88 43.17
N ARG A 913 -9.00 -40.18 44.45
CA ARG A 913 -8.25 -39.62 45.60
C ARG A 913 -6.79 -40.09 45.64
N ASP A 914 -6.55 -41.38 45.42
CA ASP A 914 -5.21 -41.97 45.37
C ASP A 914 -4.40 -41.39 44.18
N SER A 915 -5.05 -41.22 43.02
CA SER A 915 -4.43 -40.57 41.86
C SER A 915 -4.13 -39.08 42.10
N ALA A 916 -5.00 -38.35 42.79
CA ALA A 916 -4.75 -36.97 43.17
C ALA A 916 -3.54 -36.84 44.13
N ALA A 917 -3.40 -37.75 45.09
CA ALA A 917 -2.23 -37.80 45.97
C ALA A 917 -0.93 -38.11 45.20
N ARG A 918 -0.98 -39.03 44.23
CA ARG A 918 0.15 -39.31 43.31
C ARG A 918 0.55 -38.06 42.53
N LEU A 919 -0.40 -37.36 41.92
CA LEU A 919 -0.17 -36.16 41.11
C LEU A 919 0.44 -35.02 41.94
N LYS A 920 -0.08 -34.73 43.14
CA LYS A 920 0.52 -33.72 44.04
C LYS A 920 1.97 -34.07 44.41
N THR A 921 2.25 -35.34 44.66
CA THR A 921 3.60 -35.83 44.96
C THR A 921 4.53 -35.69 43.75
N ARG A 922 4.08 -36.10 42.54
CA ARG A 922 4.85 -35.99 41.30
C ARG A 922 5.11 -34.53 40.92
N GLY A 923 4.14 -33.63 41.12
CA GLY A 923 4.32 -32.19 40.90
C GLY A 923 5.40 -31.58 41.80
N ARG A 924 5.42 -31.95 43.09
CA ARG A 924 6.47 -31.51 44.03
C ARG A 924 7.85 -32.04 43.61
N GLN A 925 7.96 -33.31 43.22
CA GLN A 925 9.21 -33.88 42.69
C GLN A 925 9.67 -33.16 41.42
N MET A 926 8.78 -33.00 40.44
CA MET A 926 9.11 -32.43 39.13
C MET A 926 9.59 -30.97 39.23
N ARG A 927 9.04 -30.16 40.13
CA ARG A 927 9.55 -28.81 40.41
C ARG A 927 10.97 -28.81 40.98
N THR A 928 11.27 -29.73 41.90
CA THR A 928 12.62 -29.87 42.45
C THR A 928 13.59 -30.35 41.37
N GLU A 929 13.23 -31.38 40.60
CA GLU A 929 14.01 -31.87 39.47
C GLU A 929 14.29 -30.78 38.41
N GLN A 930 13.28 -30.01 38.01
CA GLN A 930 13.41 -28.97 37.00
C GLN A 930 14.24 -27.78 37.51
N SER A 931 14.11 -27.41 38.79
CA SER A 931 14.91 -26.35 39.39
C SER A 931 16.40 -26.73 39.43
N LEU A 932 16.73 -27.96 39.84
CA LEU A 932 18.12 -28.48 39.84
C LEU A 932 18.72 -28.63 38.43
N LYS A 933 17.88 -28.81 37.39
CA LYS A 933 18.29 -28.89 35.98
C LYS A 933 18.35 -27.52 35.29
N SER A 934 17.85 -26.45 35.92
CA SER A 934 17.65 -25.16 35.25
C SER A 934 18.96 -24.45 34.88
N LYS A 935 19.13 -24.17 33.59
CA LYS A 935 20.17 -23.27 33.06
C LYS A 935 19.78 -21.78 33.14
N LYS A 936 18.59 -21.46 33.68
CA LYS A 936 18.11 -20.10 33.96
C LYS A 936 17.67 -20.02 35.43
N PRO A 937 18.61 -19.96 36.39
CA PRO A 937 18.26 -19.88 37.80
C PRO A 937 17.48 -18.61 38.11
N THR A 938 16.61 -18.67 39.13
CA THR A 938 15.94 -17.50 39.71
C THR A 938 15.99 -17.58 41.23
N ASP A 939 15.82 -16.46 41.90
CA ASP A 939 15.71 -16.43 43.36
C ASP A 939 14.49 -17.23 43.88
N GLY A 940 13.39 -17.24 43.14
CA GLY A 940 12.23 -18.11 43.40
C GLY A 940 12.52 -19.62 43.26
N MET A 941 13.44 -20.04 42.38
CA MET A 941 13.93 -21.43 42.35
C MET A 941 14.83 -21.73 43.56
N LEU A 942 15.70 -20.79 43.93
CA LEU A 942 16.58 -20.96 45.09
C LEU A 942 15.79 -21.03 46.41
N ALA A 943 14.80 -20.15 46.61
CA ALA A 943 13.94 -20.16 47.79
C ALA A 943 13.23 -21.51 47.95
N ASP A 944 12.69 -22.05 46.86
CA ASP A 944 12.05 -23.37 46.83
C ASP A 944 13.02 -24.51 47.16
N LEU A 945 14.22 -24.51 46.56
CA LEU A 945 15.23 -25.54 46.83
C LEU A 945 15.73 -25.50 48.29
N LEU A 946 15.80 -24.31 48.91
CA LEU A 946 16.15 -24.14 50.33
C LEU A 946 15.01 -24.61 51.24
N GLU A 947 13.76 -24.24 50.94
CA GLU A 947 12.57 -24.70 51.67
C GLU A 947 12.45 -26.23 51.65
N GLN A 948 12.68 -26.86 50.49
CA GLN A 948 12.69 -28.31 50.35
C GLN A 948 13.98 -28.98 50.85
N LYS A 949 14.95 -28.23 51.39
CA LYS A 949 16.28 -28.71 51.84
C LYS A 949 17.05 -29.50 50.77
N ALA A 950 16.81 -29.19 49.49
CA ALA A 950 17.47 -29.80 48.33
C ALA A 950 18.82 -29.13 48.00
N VAL A 951 19.07 -27.93 48.54
CA VAL A 951 20.37 -27.25 48.46
C VAL A 951 20.76 -26.64 49.80
N GLU A 952 22.06 -26.38 49.97
CA GLU A 952 22.60 -25.51 51.03
C GLU A 952 23.42 -24.36 50.45
N ILE A 953 23.60 -23.30 51.25
CA ILE A 953 24.44 -22.14 50.93
C ILE A 953 25.73 -22.24 51.75
N ARG A 954 26.89 -22.13 51.10
CA ARG A 954 28.20 -22.04 51.73
C ARG A 954 28.84 -20.68 51.43
N LYS A 955 29.28 -19.98 52.46
CA LYS A 955 30.07 -18.74 52.33
C LYS A 955 31.51 -19.10 52.07
N VAL A 956 32.04 -18.71 50.91
CA VAL A 956 33.35 -19.21 50.44
C VAL A 956 34.51 -18.42 51.05
N LYS A 957 34.39 -17.09 51.05
CA LYS A 957 35.43 -16.11 51.41
C LYS A 957 34.76 -14.80 51.85
N ASP A 958 35.53 -13.89 52.44
CA ASP A 958 35.11 -12.50 52.63
C ASP A 958 35.05 -11.71 51.30
N LYS A 959 34.51 -10.49 51.35
CA LYS A 959 34.28 -9.65 50.16
C LYS A 959 35.57 -9.39 49.37
N VAL A 960 35.52 -9.64 48.06
CA VAL A 960 36.62 -9.39 47.13
C VAL A 960 36.45 -8.01 46.49
N ASP A 961 37.50 -7.19 46.48
CA ASP A 961 37.54 -5.93 45.72
C ASP A 961 37.81 -6.23 44.23
N LEU A 962 36.87 -5.86 43.36
CA LEU A 962 36.97 -6.04 41.91
C LEU A 962 37.55 -4.80 41.19
N GLY A 963 38.05 -3.82 41.93
CA GLY A 963 38.59 -2.57 41.41
C GLY A 963 37.50 -1.53 41.10
N LYS A 964 37.73 -0.70 40.08
CA LYS A 964 36.79 0.35 39.67
C LYS A 964 35.93 -0.08 38.48
N ARG A 965 34.62 0.17 38.55
CA ARG A 965 33.71 0.06 37.40
C ARG A 965 33.93 1.22 36.41
N ARG A 966 33.31 1.12 35.23
CA ARG A 966 33.32 2.18 34.18
C ARG A 966 32.78 3.54 34.65
N ASP A 967 32.00 3.60 35.74
CA ASP A 967 31.51 4.85 36.34
C ASP A 967 32.45 5.45 37.41
N GLY A 968 33.62 4.83 37.62
CA GLY A 968 34.65 5.27 38.57
C GLY A 968 34.46 4.81 40.02
N ARG A 969 33.32 4.20 40.38
CA ARG A 969 33.08 3.65 41.72
C ARG A 969 33.85 2.36 41.93
N ARG A 970 34.22 2.04 43.18
CA ARG A 970 34.71 0.69 43.51
C ARG A 970 33.56 -0.31 43.51
N ASP A 971 33.89 -1.57 43.28
CA ASP A 971 32.97 -2.70 43.35
C ASP A 971 33.53 -3.79 44.27
N PHE A 972 32.77 -4.15 45.29
CA PHE A 972 33.13 -5.21 46.24
C PHE A 972 32.10 -6.32 46.12
N MET A 973 32.55 -7.55 45.90
CA MET A 973 31.70 -8.71 45.65
C MET A 973 31.76 -9.69 46.82
N GLN A 974 30.60 -9.99 47.41
CA GLN A 974 30.41 -11.17 48.25
C GLN A 974 30.00 -12.34 47.37
N GLU A 975 30.70 -13.47 47.50
CA GLU A 975 30.40 -14.72 46.81
C GLU A 975 29.92 -15.78 47.83
N TYR A 976 28.90 -16.54 47.44
CA TYR A 976 28.44 -17.75 48.11
C TYR A 976 28.31 -18.88 47.07
N GLU A 977 28.60 -20.10 47.47
CA GLU A 977 28.32 -21.31 46.69
C GLU A 977 26.98 -21.92 47.13
N ILE A 978 26.21 -22.43 46.18
CA ILE A 978 24.97 -23.17 46.41
C ILE A 978 25.23 -24.62 45.98
N HIS A 979 25.12 -25.57 46.90
CA HIS A 979 25.43 -26.99 46.68
C HIS A 979 24.16 -27.82 46.66
N ASP A 980 24.01 -28.65 45.62
CA ASP A 980 22.95 -29.64 45.47
C ASP A 980 23.18 -30.83 46.40
N LEU A 981 22.25 -31.00 47.36
CA LEU A 981 22.25 -32.04 48.39
C LEU A 981 21.56 -33.34 47.93
N THR A 982 20.96 -33.35 46.74
CA THR A 982 20.32 -34.56 46.18
C THR A 982 21.34 -35.55 45.60
N LYS A 983 22.62 -35.15 45.53
CA LYS A 983 23.75 -35.98 45.12
C LYS A 983 24.71 -36.22 46.28
N THR A 984 25.38 -37.38 46.26
CA THR A 984 26.43 -37.74 47.22
C THR A 984 27.72 -38.07 46.46
N PRO A 985 28.83 -37.33 46.66
CA PRO A 985 28.93 -36.09 47.45
C PRO A 985 28.09 -34.94 46.87
N ALA A 986 27.75 -33.96 47.71
CA ALA A 986 27.02 -32.77 47.30
C ALA A 986 27.80 -31.99 46.23
N THR A 987 27.10 -31.57 45.17
CA THR A 987 27.75 -30.93 44.00
C THR A 987 27.42 -29.46 43.90
N LEU A 988 28.41 -28.61 43.63
CA LEU A 988 28.20 -27.20 43.33
C LEU A 988 27.16 -27.04 42.20
N LEU A 989 26.07 -26.35 42.50
CA LEU A 989 24.95 -26.09 41.60
C LEU A 989 25.07 -24.68 40.99
N TRP A 990 25.14 -23.65 41.82
CA TRP A 990 25.19 -22.24 41.44
C TRP A 990 26.14 -21.44 42.34
N TYR A 991 26.50 -20.23 41.92
CA TYR A 991 27.04 -19.19 42.80
C TYR A 991 26.00 -18.09 43.01
N ALA A 992 26.02 -17.42 44.16
CA ALA A 992 25.30 -16.17 44.40
C ALA A 992 26.29 -15.02 44.65
N HIS A 993 26.14 -13.95 43.88
CA HIS A 993 27.06 -12.81 43.84
C HIS A 993 26.32 -11.54 44.28
N PHE A 994 26.78 -10.89 45.35
CA PHE A 994 26.24 -9.62 45.84
C PHE A 994 27.29 -8.51 45.74
N HIS A 995 26.97 -7.45 44.99
CA HIS A 995 27.86 -6.32 44.69
C HIS A 995 27.55 -5.12 45.59
N TYR A 996 28.60 -4.47 46.09
CA TYR A 996 28.57 -3.35 47.04
C TYR A 996 29.51 -2.24 46.57
N ASN A 997 29.23 -0.97 46.91
CA ASN A 997 30.12 0.15 46.56
C ASN A 997 31.16 0.49 47.65
N LYS A 998 31.07 -0.15 48.82
CA LYS A 998 32.04 -0.06 49.93
C LYS A 998 32.24 -1.44 50.57
N ALA A 999 33.43 -1.68 51.12
CA ALA A 999 33.79 -2.95 51.77
C ALA A 999 32.94 -3.29 53.01
N THR A 1000 32.56 -2.28 53.81
CA THR A 1000 31.99 -2.46 55.17
C THR A 1000 30.46 -2.34 55.24
N GLN A 1001 29.74 -2.59 54.14
CA GLN A 1001 28.28 -2.46 54.12
C GLN A 1001 27.58 -3.67 54.74
N GLY A 1002 26.47 -3.41 55.45
CA GLY A 1002 25.54 -4.44 55.91
C GLY A 1002 24.91 -5.19 54.72
N PHE A 1003 24.54 -6.46 54.93
CA PHE A 1003 24.22 -7.38 53.83
C PHE A 1003 23.18 -6.83 52.83
N ARG A 1004 22.05 -6.28 53.33
CA ARG A 1004 20.95 -5.76 52.48
C ARG A 1004 21.27 -4.48 51.69
N GLU A 1005 22.39 -3.82 51.93
CA GLU A 1005 22.75 -2.60 51.21
C GLU A 1005 23.32 -2.85 49.81
N PHE A 1006 23.40 -4.12 49.37
CA PHE A 1006 23.91 -4.49 48.04
C PHE A 1006 23.27 -3.66 46.92
N GLU A 1007 24.08 -3.23 45.94
CA GLU A 1007 23.60 -2.55 44.73
C GLU A 1007 22.96 -3.53 43.76
N LYS A 1008 23.53 -4.73 43.61
CA LYS A 1008 22.97 -5.82 42.80
C LYS A 1008 23.33 -7.20 43.38
N GLY A 1009 22.32 -8.05 43.58
CA GLY A 1009 22.46 -9.48 43.83
C GLY A 1009 22.09 -10.27 42.57
N HIS A 1010 22.76 -11.38 42.27
CA HIS A 1010 22.39 -12.29 41.18
C HIS A 1010 22.95 -13.71 41.36
N LEU A 1011 22.36 -14.68 40.67
CA LEU A 1011 22.81 -16.07 40.60
C LEU A 1011 23.62 -16.33 39.32
N LYS A 1012 24.53 -17.31 39.37
CA LYS A 1012 25.35 -17.75 38.23
C LYS A 1012 25.49 -19.27 38.18
N LEU A 1013 25.52 -19.81 36.96
CA LEU A 1013 25.97 -21.18 36.71
C LEU A 1013 27.48 -21.30 36.94
N PRO A 1014 28.03 -22.48 37.29
CA PRO A 1014 29.46 -22.64 37.56
C PRO A 1014 30.32 -22.32 36.34
N GLU A 1015 29.84 -22.71 35.15
CA GLU A 1015 30.42 -22.37 33.85
C GLU A 1015 30.48 -20.86 33.54
N HIS A 1016 29.68 -20.03 34.24
CA HIS A 1016 29.57 -18.58 34.02
C HIS A 1016 30.10 -17.74 35.20
N ARG A 1017 30.74 -18.34 36.22
CA ARG A 1017 31.15 -17.69 37.48
C ARG A 1017 31.80 -16.30 37.28
N LEU A 1018 32.76 -16.21 36.37
CA LEU A 1018 33.54 -14.98 36.13
C LEU A 1018 33.03 -14.12 34.95
N MET A 1019 32.06 -14.59 34.18
CA MET A 1019 31.56 -13.88 32.98
C MET A 1019 30.56 -12.79 33.34
N THR A 1020 30.47 -11.76 32.50
CA THR A 1020 29.49 -10.67 32.59
C THR A 1020 28.72 -10.52 31.28
N HIS A 1021 27.63 -9.75 31.27
CA HIS A 1021 26.89 -9.43 30.05
C HIS A 1021 27.68 -8.58 29.03
N ALA A 1022 28.89 -8.10 29.38
CA ALA A 1022 29.81 -7.49 28.44
C ALA A 1022 30.69 -8.53 27.70
N ASP A 1023 30.83 -9.73 28.27
CA ASP A 1023 31.58 -10.86 27.71
C ASP A 1023 30.66 -11.80 26.92
N ASP A 1024 29.45 -12.06 27.43
CA ASP A 1024 28.37 -12.74 26.71
C ASP A 1024 26.99 -12.11 27.04
N PRO A 1025 26.34 -11.43 26.08
CA PRO A 1025 24.99 -10.89 26.25
C PRO A 1025 23.92 -11.95 26.54
N ALA A 1026 24.11 -13.22 26.13
CA ALA A 1026 23.11 -14.29 26.23
C ALA A 1026 23.02 -14.95 27.62
N LEU A 1027 23.88 -14.55 28.57
CA LEU A 1027 23.81 -14.99 29.97
C LEU A 1027 22.40 -14.76 30.58
N PRO A 1028 21.94 -15.62 31.50
CA PRO A 1028 20.64 -15.45 32.13
C PRO A 1028 20.62 -14.26 33.11
N HIS A 1029 19.64 -13.36 32.97
CA HIS A 1029 19.32 -12.35 33.99
C HIS A 1029 18.69 -13.01 35.22
N ALA A 1030 19.53 -13.49 36.14
CA ALA A 1030 19.15 -14.23 37.35
C ALA A 1030 19.27 -13.34 38.61
N ASP A 1031 18.69 -12.14 38.56
CA ASP A 1031 18.83 -11.13 39.62
C ASP A 1031 18.10 -11.53 40.91
N ILE A 1032 18.73 -11.25 42.06
CA ILE A 1032 18.13 -11.43 43.39
C ILE A 1032 17.61 -10.07 43.88
N GLY A 1033 16.29 -9.94 44.01
CA GLY A 1033 15.65 -8.69 44.41
C GLY A 1033 15.91 -8.33 45.89
N ARG A 1034 15.94 -7.03 46.22
CA ARG A 1034 16.06 -6.53 47.61
C ARG A 1034 14.91 -6.93 48.54
N GLN A 1035 13.83 -7.49 48.00
CA GLN A 1035 12.67 -8.04 48.74
C GLN A 1035 12.58 -9.56 48.64
N SER A 1036 13.58 -10.24 48.07
CA SER A 1036 13.59 -11.70 47.93
C SER A 1036 13.63 -12.40 49.29
N SER A 1037 12.81 -13.44 49.45
CA SER A 1037 12.82 -14.31 50.64
C SER A 1037 14.17 -15.02 50.83
N THR A 1038 14.90 -15.27 49.74
CA THR A 1038 16.24 -15.89 49.77
C THR A 1038 17.24 -15.13 50.65
N LEU A 1039 17.12 -13.81 50.78
CA LEU A 1039 18.08 -12.96 51.49
C LEU A 1039 18.29 -13.39 52.94
N ALA A 1040 17.24 -13.85 53.62
CA ALA A 1040 17.32 -14.29 55.02
C ALA A 1040 18.27 -15.48 55.22
N HIS A 1041 18.43 -16.35 54.22
CA HIS A 1041 19.33 -17.51 54.26
C HIS A 1041 20.81 -17.13 54.02
N PHE A 1042 21.07 -15.96 53.40
CA PHE A 1042 22.41 -15.41 53.25
C PHE A 1042 22.82 -14.54 54.44
N GLU A 1043 21.86 -13.91 55.14
CA GLU A 1043 22.11 -13.09 56.34
C GLU A 1043 22.54 -13.89 57.56
N SER A 1044 22.20 -15.19 57.60
CA SER A 1044 22.64 -16.12 58.65
C SER A 1044 24.06 -16.67 58.45
N LEU A 1045 24.85 -16.13 57.52
CA LEU A 1045 26.16 -16.63 57.07
C LEU A 1045 27.23 -15.53 56.97
#